data_AF-A0A0E3UI59-F1
#
_entry.id   AF-A0A0E3UI59-F1
#
_cell.length_a   1.000
_cell.length_b   1.000
_cell.length_c   1.000
_cell.angle_alpha   90.00
_cell.angle_beta   90.00
_cell.angle_gamma   90.00
#
_symmetry.space_group_name_H-M   'P 1'
#
loop_
_entity.id
_entity.type
_entity.pdbx_description
1 polymer ?
#
loop_
_entity_poly.entity_id
_entity_poly.type
_entity_poly.pdbx_seq_one_letter_code
_entity_poly.pdbx_strand_id
1 'polypeptide(L)'
;MKPHMNTRPIASSVSFLRYPAAVALLLAALPAAQAADGTWTGGTSATWATTTNWSGGTVSGSTAANSDIATFNTASYSFAPTAASNYFLGGLSFGASNTGSLTITTATGNNRLNVGSSGIQMTSGSGAVIFGAASSQGINATSNQTWTNNSASLLTVNRVAVDDLAATGTYTLTISGAGAGGVTVSNNVADLNNAADASRKLAVIINSTGGATNFANSSTYSGGTTLTAGLLQIGGASTGTSGAPTSSALGTGSLALNGGTLSSGSNSTRTVFNVTTIGGNVILGDATNTGVLTFDTTVGLTGGIRTVNTATGSGATFSGVVSNGGLTKIGAGTLTLNGTSANTYTGLTTVSAGSLTLAKTSGDAIAGNMLVNGGNVSVTVAGTQIADTATVEVSSGSLTIGNGLNETVATVRLTGGNIIGGNSSSTLTATTTFDLQGGTNTAILAGAGAATKTTSGTILFTKPNTYSGGTTLTAGTLQIGNGNLGSVGAITSSAIGTGPLALNGGQISSNSAANNRTLLNTLTIGGNVTLGDATNTGIITFSADADLGGATRTLTTATGSGATFNGIVSNGGITKDGAGTLILNGGNTYTGATTISAGTLQVGGTTGSIDSTSGVTNNAALVYNRSNDFTVGYVIGGSGTLTKQGNGTLTLTGSNGYAGTTTITAGTLQVGAGTDAGSIASSANIVNNGAVVYNVGSGNRTYAGVISGNGSLTQNSAGGTLTLSGNNTYTGATSVNAGTLIVSGAIASSVTTVAPGAVLTFTGSSYAGNISIGAGASFSLGTAGTAGAVAITDGTFTGAGTVGSLTFIGASVFSPGNSPGTVTIADGGTLTMSLSTVSDFEITSPLFGTGTYDLVNGTAGGSFESVVFDGTLNLIFSGSGYSVSATAVKIFDVNSYSGAFSTVNVSGLDTGLVATFDSTTGYVSIAAIPEPSAYAAFAGLGMVGVALYRRRRQQKAAVAA
;
A
#
# COMPACT_ATOMS: atom_id res chain seq x y z
N MET A 1 -76.14 15.14 -4.66
CA MET A 1 -77.06 14.17 -4.02
C MET A 1 -77.53 14.74 -2.67
N LYS A 2 -78.63 14.21 -2.11
CA LYS A 2 -79.30 14.57 -0.83
C LYS A 2 -79.59 13.25 -0.06
N PRO A 3 -80.18 13.20 1.17
CA PRO A 3 -80.61 14.24 2.13
C PRO A 3 -79.79 14.14 3.46
N HIS A 4 -80.16 14.49 4.71
CA HIS A 4 -81.28 15.16 5.43
C HIS A 4 -80.61 16.13 6.49
N MET A 5 -81.19 16.97 7.36
CA MET A 5 -82.38 17.02 8.28
C MET A 5 -82.27 16.06 9.50
N ASN A 6 -82.72 16.38 10.73
CA ASN A 6 -83.55 17.49 11.29
C ASN A 6 -83.26 17.62 12.83
N THR A 7 -83.81 18.49 13.72
CA THR A 7 -84.94 19.46 13.69
C THR A 7 -84.79 20.60 14.73
N ARG A 8 -84.97 21.87 14.30
CA ARG A 8 -85.72 23.05 14.86
C ARG A 8 -85.85 23.39 16.38
N PRO A 9 -86.22 24.66 16.74
CA PRO A 9 -86.26 25.20 18.12
C PRO A 9 -87.64 25.83 18.53
N ILE A 10 -87.64 26.69 19.58
CA ILE A 10 -88.59 27.81 19.92
C ILE A 10 -89.57 27.60 21.11
N ALA A 11 -89.78 28.70 21.88
CA ALA A 11 -90.81 28.99 22.90
C ALA A 11 -90.66 28.29 24.28
N SER A 12 -91.10 28.85 25.42
CA SER A 12 -91.81 30.12 25.74
C SER A 12 -91.57 30.53 27.22
N SER A 13 -92.00 31.67 27.78
CA SER A 13 -92.23 33.09 27.40
C SER A 13 -93.00 33.79 28.55
N VAL A 14 -92.94 35.14 28.66
CA VAL A 14 -93.80 36.02 29.52
C VAL A 14 -93.65 35.79 31.06
N SER A 15 -93.81 36.74 32.01
CA SER A 15 -94.46 38.07 32.00
C SER A 15 -93.83 39.14 32.92
N PHE A 16 -93.92 40.41 32.49
CA PHE A 16 -94.25 41.68 33.19
C PHE A 16 -94.14 41.77 34.75
N LEU A 17 -93.71 42.90 35.35
CA LEU A 17 -94.39 44.21 35.25
C LEU A 17 -93.54 45.46 35.67
N ARG A 18 -93.79 46.57 34.96
CA ARG A 18 -93.58 48.04 35.18
C ARG A 18 -92.87 48.60 36.45
N TYR A 19 -91.92 49.53 36.24
CA TYR A 19 -91.82 50.97 36.66
C TYR A 19 -92.63 51.51 37.88
N PRO A 20 -92.21 52.64 38.56
CA PRO A 20 -91.08 53.57 38.32
C PRO A 20 -90.35 54.12 39.59
N ALA A 21 -89.48 55.14 39.36
CA ALA A 21 -89.24 56.34 40.18
C ALA A 21 -88.19 56.35 41.33
N ALA A 22 -87.26 57.29 41.14
CA ALA A 22 -86.14 57.71 41.97
C ALA A 22 -86.43 58.16 43.41
N VAL A 23 -85.39 58.08 44.26
CA VAL A 23 -84.74 59.24 44.93
C VAL A 23 -83.25 58.90 45.12
N ALA A 24 -82.37 59.90 45.05
CA ALA A 24 -80.93 59.70 45.22
C ALA A 24 -80.49 59.83 46.69
N LEU A 25 -79.58 58.98 47.14
CA LEU A 25 -78.75 59.25 48.31
C LEU A 25 -77.33 58.72 48.11
N LEU A 26 -76.35 59.51 48.51
CA LEU A 26 -74.93 59.21 48.43
C LEU A 26 -74.54 58.19 49.52
N LEU A 27 -74.14 56.99 49.15
CA LEU A 27 -73.48 56.06 50.07
C LEU A 27 -72.39 55.27 49.34
N ALA A 28 -71.25 55.08 50.01
CA ALA A 28 -70.06 54.50 49.40
C ALA A 28 -70.24 53.01 49.10
N ALA A 29 -69.58 52.53 48.04
CA ALA A 29 -69.41 51.10 47.80
C ALA A 29 -68.57 50.50 48.94
N LEU A 30 -69.18 49.64 49.76
CA LEU A 30 -68.44 48.86 50.77
C LEU A 30 -67.52 47.85 50.05
N PRO A 31 -66.33 47.54 50.61
CA PRO A 31 -65.32 46.76 49.90
C PRO A 31 -65.72 45.30 49.62
N ALA A 32 -64.97 44.67 48.71
CA ALA A 32 -64.98 43.23 48.53
C ALA A 32 -64.55 42.49 49.81
N ALA A 33 -64.85 41.19 49.87
CA ALA A 33 -64.54 40.35 51.02
C ALA A 33 -63.04 40.37 51.39
N GLN A 34 -62.77 40.43 52.69
CA GLN A 34 -61.44 40.60 53.26
C GLN A 34 -60.61 39.31 53.10
N ALA A 35 -59.57 39.37 52.27
CA ALA A 35 -58.49 38.36 52.30
C ALA A 35 -57.62 38.60 53.54
N ALA A 36 -57.25 37.52 54.24
CA ALA A 36 -56.50 37.56 55.49
C ALA A 36 -55.02 37.14 55.32
N ASP A 37 -54.47 37.26 54.10
CA ASP A 37 -53.32 36.50 53.62
C ASP A 37 -52.14 37.33 53.11
N GLY A 38 -52.06 38.63 53.46
CA GLY A 38 -50.89 39.48 53.15
C GLY A 38 -50.70 39.82 51.67
N THR A 39 -51.75 39.62 50.85
CA THR A 39 -51.73 39.97 49.42
C THR A 39 -52.38 41.32 49.14
N TRP A 40 -51.75 42.15 48.29
CA TRP A 40 -52.29 43.43 47.84
C TRP A 40 -52.56 43.42 46.34
N THR A 41 -53.77 43.79 45.92
CA THR A 41 -54.18 43.93 44.51
C THR A 41 -54.50 45.39 44.17
N GLY A 42 -53.68 46.02 43.33
CA GLY A 42 -53.76 47.45 43.07
C GLY A 42 -54.88 47.90 42.13
N GLY A 43 -55.63 48.92 42.56
CA GLY A 43 -56.53 49.70 41.70
C GLY A 43 -55.79 50.55 40.66
N THR A 44 -56.53 51.09 39.68
CA THR A 44 -55.95 51.75 38.50
C THR A 44 -55.49 53.19 38.75
N SER A 45 -54.22 53.46 38.41
CA SER A 45 -53.60 54.79 38.27
C SER A 45 -53.27 55.57 39.55
N ALA A 46 -52.35 56.54 39.37
CA ALA A 46 -51.77 57.46 40.33
C ALA A 46 -50.81 56.90 41.41
N THR A 47 -49.72 57.64 41.55
CA THR A 47 -48.61 57.60 42.50
C THR A 47 -48.91 56.98 43.88
N TRP A 48 -48.06 56.08 44.36
CA TRP A 48 -48.17 55.51 45.71
C TRP A 48 -47.79 56.52 46.79
N ALA A 49 -48.78 57.02 47.53
CA ALA A 49 -48.62 57.63 48.84
C ALA A 49 -48.96 56.61 49.94
N THR A 50 -48.17 56.60 51.02
CA THR A 50 -48.30 55.64 52.14
C THR A 50 -49.57 55.82 52.99
N THR A 51 -50.38 56.85 52.71
CA THR A 51 -51.53 57.27 53.52
C THR A 51 -52.90 57.03 52.87
N THR A 52 -52.96 56.65 51.58
CA THR A 52 -54.24 56.55 50.84
C THR A 52 -54.45 55.22 50.11
N ASN A 53 -53.38 54.55 49.66
CA ASN A 53 -53.50 53.40 48.74
C ASN A 53 -53.35 52.04 49.44
N TRP A 54 -53.38 52.01 50.79
CA TRP A 54 -53.17 50.82 51.61
C TRP A 54 -54.46 50.41 52.32
N SER A 55 -55.01 49.27 51.94
CA SER A 55 -56.18 48.66 52.59
C SER A 55 -55.96 47.14 52.71
N GLY A 56 -55.29 46.69 53.79
CA GLY A 56 -55.09 45.26 54.01
C GLY A 56 -54.06 44.82 55.06
N GLY A 57 -53.14 45.68 55.53
CA GLY A 57 -52.07 45.24 56.43
C GLY A 57 -51.33 46.38 57.16
N THR A 58 -50.23 46.03 57.83
CA THR A 58 -49.32 46.98 58.46
C THR A 58 -48.70 47.92 57.43
N VAL A 59 -48.80 49.24 57.66
CA VAL A 59 -48.15 50.29 56.85
C VAL A 59 -46.66 50.00 56.69
N SER A 60 -46.06 50.37 55.55
CA SER A 60 -44.63 50.21 55.25
C SER A 60 -43.75 50.91 56.29
N GLY A 61 -43.41 50.18 57.35
CA GLY A 61 -42.47 50.59 58.36
C GLY A 61 -41.07 50.70 57.78
N SER A 62 -40.26 51.58 58.36
CA SER A 62 -38.81 51.67 58.12
C SER A 62 -38.04 50.52 58.79
N THR A 63 -38.61 49.31 58.77
CA THR A 63 -38.17 48.15 59.56
C THR A 63 -38.06 46.92 58.66
N ALA A 64 -36.94 46.20 58.77
CA ALA A 64 -36.52 45.17 57.81
C ALA A 64 -37.30 43.83 57.89
N ALA A 65 -38.53 43.84 58.42
CA ALA A 65 -39.33 42.66 58.72
C ALA A 65 -40.66 42.57 57.94
N ASN A 66 -40.88 43.39 56.91
CA ASN A 66 -42.09 43.34 56.10
C ASN A 66 -42.14 42.05 55.25
N SER A 67 -43.23 41.28 55.40
CA SER A 67 -43.51 40.05 54.66
C SER A 67 -44.50 40.20 53.49
N ASP A 68 -45.14 41.36 53.34
CA ASP A 68 -46.25 41.55 52.40
C ASP A 68 -45.83 41.43 50.92
N ILE A 69 -46.69 40.82 50.09
CA ILE A 69 -46.43 40.61 48.65
C ILE A 69 -47.32 41.52 47.81
N ALA A 70 -46.71 42.50 47.15
CA ALA A 70 -47.41 43.39 46.22
C ALA A 70 -47.70 42.66 44.89
N THR A 71 -48.99 42.53 44.53
CA THR A 71 -49.42 41.79 43.34
C THR A 71 -50.00 42.73 42.27
N PHE A 72 -49.49 42.60 41.05
CA PHE A 72 -49.87 43.40 39.89
C PHE A 72 -50.56 42.51 38.85
N ASN A 73 -51.84 42.80 38.56
CA ASN A 73 -52.73 41.91 37.80
C ASN A 73 -53.65 42.64 36.80
N THR A 74 -53.27 43.84 36.34
CA THR A 74 -53.95 44.56 35.25
C THR A 74 -52.94 45.21 34.30
N ALA A 75 -53.42 45.70 33.15
CA ALA A 75 -52.59 45.97 31.97
C ALA A 75 -51.72 47.24 32.00
N SER A 76 -51.80 48.09 33.03
CA SER A 76 -50.96 49.31 33.14
C SER A 76 -50.88 49.82 34.58
N TYR A 77 -49.66 49.87 35.12
CA TYR A 77 -49.34 50.57 36.35
C TYR A 77 -48.07 51.41 36.15
N SER A 78 -47.91 52.43 36.99
CA SER A 78 -46.61 53.02 37.32
C SER A 78 -46.49 53.06 38.83
N PHE A 79 -45.45 52.41 39.37
CA PHE A 79 -45.12 52.50 40.79
C PHE A 79 -43.99 53.51 40.92
N ALA A 80 -44.28 54.63 41.58
CA ALA A 80 -43.35 55.70 41.88
C ALA A 80 -43.53 56.11 43.35
N PRO A 81 -42.78 55.50 44.29
CA PRO A 81 -42.75 55.93 45.68
C PRO A 81 -42.08 57.31 45.81
N THR A 82 -42.70 58.21 46.58
CA THR A 82 -42.33 59.63 46.66
C THR A 82 -41.50 60.02 47.89
N ALA A 83 -41.37 59.16 48.90
CA ALA A 83 -40.61 59.48 50.12
C ALA A 83 -39.10 59.28 49.94
N ALA A 84 -38.31 60.03 50.73
CA ALA A 84 -36.84 60.01 50.73
C ALA A 84 -36.24 58.91 51.63
N SER A 85 -36.92 57.79 51.81
CA SER A 85 -36.55 56.69 52.72
C SER A 85 -36.64 55.32 52.02
N ASN A 86 -35.88 54.33 52.49
CA ASN A 86 -35.90 52.97 51.95
C ASN A 86 -37.30 52.33 52.10
N TYR A 87 -37.74 51.62 51.06
CA TYR A 87 -39.04 50.93 51.02
C TYR A 87 -38.85 49.42 51.11
N PHE A 88 -39.39 48.79 52.17
CA PHE A 88 -39.33 47.35 52.41
C PHE A 88 -40.63 46.66 51.99
N LEU A 89 -40.53 45.61 51.17
CA LEU A 89 -41.62 44.69 50.78
C LEU A 89 -41.15 43.25 50.91
N GLY A 90 -42.03 42.31 51.27
CA GLY A 90 -41.68 40.88 51.37
C GLY A 90 -41.45 40.23 50.01
N GLY A 91 -42.19 40.65 48.99
CA GLY A 91 -42.00 40.22 47.60
C GLY A 91 -42.88 40.96 46.60
N LEU A 92 -42.69 40.62 45.32
CA LEU A 92 -43.41 41.20 44.18
C LEU A 92 -43.96 40.07 43.29
N SER A 93 -45.22 40.18 42.87
CA SER A 93 -45.90 39.18 42.04
C SER A 93 -46.58 39.83 40.82
N PHE A 94 -46.43 39.22 39.65
CA PHE A 94 -46.99 39.68 38.39
C PHE A 94 -47.78 38.54 37.75
N GLY A 95 -49.10 38.73 37.66
CA GLY A 95 -50.06 37.70 37.24
C GLY A 95 -50.41 37.73 35.75
N ALA A 96 -51.08 36.67 35.29
CA ALA A 96 -51.47 36.42 33.89
C ALA A 96 -52.06 37.63 33.13
N SER A 97 -52.85 38.45 33.83
CA SER A 97 -53.54 39.63 33.29
C SER A 97 -52.63 40.87 33.11
N ASN A 98 -51.34 40.79 33.45
CA ASN A 98 -50.36 41.83 33.17
C ASN A 98 -49.89 41.75 31.70
N THR A 99 -50.55 42.52 30.83
CA THR A 99 -50.33 42.48 29.37
C THR A 99 -49.55 43.68 28.80
N GLY A 100 -49.41 44.78 29.54
CA GLY A 100 -48.71 46.00 29.14
C GLY A 100 -47.44 46.25 29.96
N SER A 101 -46.52 47.04 29.42
CA SER A 101 -45.22 47.27 30.07
C SER A 101 -45.35 48.08 31.37
N LEU A 102 -44.76 47.55 32.45
CA LEU A 102 -44.77 48.12 33.79
C LEU A 102 -43.39 48.65 34.14
N THR A 103 -43.26 49.97 34.24
CA THR A 103 -42.05 50.62 34.77
C THR A 103 -42.27 51.01 36.24
N ILE A 104 -41.42 50.45 37.10
CA ILE A 104 -41.30 50.76 38.51
C ILE A 104 -40.11 51.72 38.64
N THR A 105 -40.37 52.99 38.97
CA THR A 105 -39.33 54.00 39.19
C THR A 105 -39.32 54.40 40.66
N THR A 106 -38.32 55.19 41.05
CA THR A 106 -38.26 55.79 42.39
C THR A 106 -37.99 57.29 42.28
N ALA A 107 -38.13 58.02 43.39
CA ALA A 107 -37.71 59.41 43.50
C ALA A 107 -36.18 59.61 43.32
N THR A 108 -35.71 60.84 43.51
CA THR A 108 -34.32 61.28 43.27
C THR A 108 -33.54 61.53 44.57
N GLY A 109 -32.74 60.54 45.01
CA GLY A 109 -31.80 60.67 46.12
C GLY A 109 -31.65 59.38 46.92
N ASN A 110 -30.74 58.49 46.51
CA ASN A 110 -30.49 57.16 47.10
C ASN A 110 -31.77 56.32 47.31
N ASN A 111 -32.35 55.84 46.22
CA ASN A 111 -33.59 55.08 46.25
C ASN A 111 -33.39 53.70 45.63
N ARG A 112 -33.49 52.66 46.46
CA ARG A 112 -33.59 51.26 46.05
C ARG A 112 -34.83 50.65 46.68
N LEU A 113 -35.42 49.68 45.99
CA LEU A 113 -36.55 48.91 46.53
C LEU A 113 -35.99 47.72 47.30
N ASN A 114 -36.16 47.71 48.62
CA ASN A 114 -35.71 46.63 49.49
C ASN A 114 -36.73 45.49 49.42
N VAL A 115 -36.33 44.35 48.86
CA VAL A 115 -37.20 43.18 48.65
C VAL A 115 -36.79 42.04 49.59
N GLY A 116 -37.79 41.38 50.17
CA GLY A 116 -37.67 40.23 51.06
C GLY A 116 -37.54 38.90 50.33
N SER A 117 -37.66 37.81 51.09
CA SER A 117 -37.30 36.46 50.64
C SER A 117 -38.23 35.88 49.57
N SER A 118 -39.47 36.38 49.47
CA SER A 118 -40.41 35.99 48.39
C SER A 118 -39.98 36.51 47.02
N GLY A 119 -39.07 37.48 46.96
CA GLY A 119 -38.39 37.91 45.74
C GLY A 119 -39.33 38.47 44.67
N ILE A 120 -39.22 37.94 43.44
CA ILE A 120 -39.97 38.40 42.27
C ILE A 120 -40.61 37.20 41.57
N GLN A 121 -41.91 37.22 41.32
CA GLN A 121 -42.63 36.13 40.69
C GLN A 121 -43.41 36.64 39.47
N MET A 122 -42.91 36.40 38.25
CA MET A 122 -43.67 36.62 37.01
C MET A 122 -44.30 35.29 36.59
N THR A 123 -45.55 35.05 36.97
CA THR A 123 -46.16 33.72 36.89
C THR A 123 -46.60 33.35 35.47
N SER A 124 -47.09 34.34 34.73
CA SER A 124 -47.49 34.30 33.32
C SER A 124 -47.90 35.73 32.91
N GLY A 125 -47.92 36.04 31.61
CA GLY A 125 -48.30 37.37 31.10
C GLY A 125 -47.54 37.78 29.85
N SER A 126 -47.70 39.05 29.44
CA SER A 126 -47.01 39.65 28.29
C SER A 126 -46.48 41.07 28.53
N GLY A 127 -46.73 41.69 29.69
CA GLY A 127 -46.10 42.94 30.09
C GLY A 127 -44.62 42.76 30.39
N ALA A 128 -43.75 43.59 29.82
CA ALA A 128 -42.35 43.69 30.25
C ALA A 128 -42.29 44.45 31.58
N VAL A 129 -41.42 44.04 32.51
CA VAL A 129 -41.31 44.65 33.84
C VAL A 129 -39.94 45.31 33.98
N ILE A 130 -39.90 46.61 34.27
CA ILE A 130 -38.67 47.42 34.32
C ILE A 130 -38.52 48.07 35.69
N PHE A 131 -37.44 47.77 36.41
CA PHE A 131 -37.10 48.38 37.70
C PHE A 131 -35.98 49.41 37.56
N GLY A 132 -36.32 50.69 37.74
CA GLY A 132 -35.41 51.82 37.73
C GLY A 132 -35.25 52.47 36.36
N ALA A 133 -35.57 53.77 36.25
CA ALA A 133 -35.41 54.54 35.00
C ALA A 133 -34.08 55.32 34.92
N ALA A 134 -33.35 55.43 36.04
CA ALA A 134 -32.05 56.12 36.13
C ALA A 134 -30.98 55.20 36.74
N SER A 135 -29.70 55.43 36.40
CA SER A 135 -28.54 54.60 36.79
C SER A 135 -28.20 54.58 38.29
N SER A 136 -28.98 55.26 39.13
CA SER A 136 -28.93 55.16 40.59
C SER A 136 -29.96 54.17 41.17
N GLN A 137 -31.03 53.87 40.42
CA GLN A 137 -32.20 53.12 40.88
C GLN A 137 -32.03 51.61 40.67
N GLY A 138 -32.63 50.80 41.54
CA GLY A 138 -32.55 49.34 41.48
C GLY A 138 -33.19 48.63 42.66
N ILE A 139 -32.90 47.34 42.81
CA ILE A 139 -33.41 46.46 43.87
C ILE A 139 -32.30 46.17 44.89
N ASN A 140 -32.68 46.12 46.16
CA ASN A 140 -31.84 45.73 47.29
C ASN A 140 -32.32 44.38 47.85
N ALA A 141 -31.38 43.46 48.05
CA ALA A 141 -31.62 42.18 48.73
C ALA A 141 -31.43 42.33 50.24
N THR A 142 -32.50 42.12 51.01
CA THR A 142 -32.46 42.08 52.48
C THR A 142 -32.22 40.66 53.04
N SER A 143 -32.39 39.66 52.18
CA SER A 143 -32.50 38.24 52.49
C SER A 143 -32.24 37.40 51.22
N ASN A 144 -32.17 36.08 51.34
CA ASN A 144 -32.06 35.20 50.16
C ASN A 144 -33.35 35.28 49.33
N GLN A 145 -33.25 35.56 48.04
CA GLN A 145 -34.38 35.76 47.14
C GLN A 145 -34.42 34.72 46.01
N THR A 146 -35.63 34.47 45.49
CA THR A 146 -35.83 33.85 44.17
C THR A 146 -36.59 34.80 43.25
N TRP A 147 -36.06 35.03 42.05
CA TRP A 147 -36.71 35.73 40.95
C TRP A 147 -37.10 34.70 39.88
N THR A 148 -38.39 34.38 39.78
CA THR A 148 -38.92 33.42 38.80
C THR A 148 -39.53 34.17 37.63
N ASN A 149 -39.07 33.93 36.40
CA ASN A 149 -39.76 34.39 35.18
C ASN A 149 -40.35 33.22 34.38
N ASN A 150 -41.67 33.07 34.46
CA ASN A 150 -42.49 32.16 33.64
C ASN A 150 -43.30 32.92 32.57
N SER A 151 -43.03 34.22 32.37
CA SER A 151 -43.65 35.09 31.36
C SER A 151 -42.94 34.98 29.99
N ALA A 152 -43.65 35.35 28.93
CA ALA A 152 -43.05 35.57 27.61
C ALA A 152 -42.22 36.88 27.54
N SER A 153 -42.34 37.75 28.55
CA SER A 153 -41.77 39.10 28.53
C SER A 153 -40.65 39.32 29.56
N LEU A 154 -39.71 40.19 29.18
CA LEU A 154 -38.46 40.44 29.89
C LEU A 154 -38.67 41.11 31.25
N LEU A 155 -37.97 40.60 32.26
CA LEU A 155 -37.69 41.29 33.51
C LEU A 155 -36.39 42.08 33.37
N THR A 156 -36.46 43.40 33.34
CA THR A 156 -35.30 44.30 33.33
C THR A 156 -35.13 44.92 34.71
N VAL A 157 -33.97 44.74 35.33
CA VAL A 157 -33.62 45.40 36.60
C VAL A 157 -32.38 46.26 36.39
N ASN A 158 -32.49 47.57 36.65
CA ASN A 158 -31.43 48.48 36.25
C ASN A 158 -30.15 48.28 37.09
N ARG A 159 -30.29 47.95 38.39
CA ARG A 159 -29.20 47.64 39.34
C ARG A 159 -29.66 46.68 40.45
N VAL A 160 -28.72 45.93 41.02
CA VAL A 160 -28.95 45.02 42.16
C VAL A 160 -27.86 45.22 43.21
N ALA A 161 -28.22 45.28 44.50
CA ALA A 161 -27.27 45.30 45.62
C ALA A 161 -27.81 44.57 46.86
N VAL A 162 -27.01 44.46 47.92
CA VAL A 162 -27.46 44.05 49.28
C VAL A 162 -27.88 45.29 50.06
N ASP A 163 -28.85 45.16 50.97
CA ASP A 163 -29.31 46.25 51.82
C ASP A 163 -28.39 46.55 53.02
N ASP A 164 -28.22 47.85 53.31
CA ASP A 164 -27.39 48.42 54.37
C ASP A 164 -27.75 47.88 55.77
N LEU A 165 -29.02 47.53 55.99
CA LEU A 165 -29.57 47.04 57.26
C LEU A 165 -29.59 45.51 57.40
N ALA A 166 -29.11 44.77 56.40
CA ALA A 166 -29.05 43.31 56.44
C ALA A 166 -28.01 42.81 57.48
N ALA A 167 -28.08 41.53 57.88
CA ALA A 167 -27.04 40.89 58.69
C ALA A 167 -25.74 40.66 57.88
N THR A 168 -24.65 40.27 58.55
CA THR A 168 -23.39 39.90 57.88
C THR A 168 -23.49 38.49 57.27
N GLY A 169 -22.76 38.22 56.18
CA GLY A 169 -22.78 36.93 55.46
C GLY A 169 -23.06 37.03 53.96
N THR A 170 -23.33 35.88 53.34
CA THR A 170 -23.61 35.77 51.89
C THR A 170 -25.12 35.67 51.63
N TYR A 171 -25.62 36.58 50.80
CA TYR A 171 -27.00 36.67 50.35
C TYR A 171 -27.12 36.09 48.94
N THR A 172 -28.08 35.20 48.72
CA THR A 172 -28.27 34.53 47.43
C THR A 172 -29.44 35.14 46.66
N LEU A 173 -29.17 35.64 45.46
CA LEU A 173 -30.17 35.91 44.43
C LEU A 173 -30.25 34.70 43.48
N THR A 174 -31.36 33.96 43.52
CA THR A 174 -31.63 32.87 42.57
C THR A 174 -32.51 33.36 41.44
N ILE A 175 -32.03 33.33 40.19
CA ILE A 175 -32.80 33.63 38.97
C ILE A 175 -33.26 32.30 38.36
N SER A 176 -34.57 32.15 38.13
CA SER A 176 -35.21 30.90 37.72
C SER A 176 -36.41 31.12 36.78
N GLY A 177 -37.04 30.02 36.36
CA GLY A 177 -38.26 30.03 35.55
C GLY A 177 -38.08 29.48 34.14
N ALA A 178 -39.19 29.19 33.47
CA ALA A 178 -39.24 28.57 32.15
C ALA A 178 -39.78 29.52 31.06
N GLY A 179 -40.04 30.79 31.39
CA GLY A 179 -40.63 31.78 30.51
C GLY A 179 -39.63 32.33 29.50
N ALA A 180 -40.03 32.47 28.24
CA ALA A 180 -39.17 32.93 27.15
C ALA A 180 -38.62 34.36 27.33
N GLY A 181 -39.20 35.16 28.23
CA GLY A 181 -38.81 36.56 28.44
C GLY A 181 -37.42 36.78 29.05
N GLY A 182 -36.95 35.86 29.90
CA GLY A 182 -35.64 35.97 30.55
C GLY A 182 -35.52 37.11 31.57
N VAL A 183 -34.29 37.43 31.98
CA VAL A 183 -33.96 38.47 32.97
C VAL A 183 -32.72 39.26 32.53
N THR A 184 -32.77 40.58 32.51
CA THR A 184 -31.62 41.46 32.22
C THR A 184 -31.30 42.33 33.43
N VAL A 185 -30.03 42.35 33.85
CA VAL A 185 -29.48 43.40 34.73
C VAL A 185 -28.70 44.40 33.87
N SER A 186 -29.20 45.64 33.80
CA SER A 186 -28.74 46.61 32.79
C SER A 186 -27.45 47.34 33.13
N ASN A 187 -27.21 47.65 34.41
CA ASN A 187 -25.94 48.18 34.90
C ASN A 187 -25.21 47.13 35.76
N ASN A 188 -25.14 47.32 37.08
CA ASN A 188 -24.35 46.47 37.96
C ASN A 188 -25.16 45.69 39.00
N VAL A 189 -24.70 44.46 39.24
CA VAL A 189 -24.89 43.73 40.49
C VAL A 189 -23.70 44.08 41.40
N ALA A 190 -23.92 44.36 42.70
CA ALA A 190 -22.86 44.85 43.58
C ALA A 190 -23.01 44.40 45.04
N ASP A 191 -21.88 44.22 45.73
CA ASP A 191 -21.84 44.32 47.19
C ASP A 191 -22.01 45.80 47.61
N LEU A 192 -22.36 46.05 48.88
CA LEU A 192 -22.51 47.42 49.38
C LEU A 192 -21.14 48.02 49.75
N ASN A 193 -20.63 48.93 48.92
CA ASN A 193 -19.29 49.50 49.05
C ASN A 193 -19.21 50.61 50.12
N ASN A 194 -19.16 50.21 51.39
CA ASN A 194 -18.74 51.06 52.51
C ASN A 194 -17.88 50.24 53.50
N ALA A 195 -16.96 50.90 54.21
CA ALA A 195 -15.93 50.23 55.02
C ALA A 195 -16.49 49.44 56.21
N ALA A 196 -17.70 49.77 56.68
CA ALA A 196 -18.40 49.00 57.72
C ALA A 196 -18.98 47.68 57.20
N ASP A 197 -19.17 47.55 55.88
CA ASP A 197 -20.14 46.61 55.30
C ASP A 197 -19.49 45.46 54.52
N ALA A 198 -18.16 45.43 54.45
CA ALA A 198 -17.32 44.48 53.71
C ALA A 198 -17.45 42.99 54.10
N SER A 199 -18.31 42.67 55.06
CA SER A 199 -18.68 41.30 55.45
C SER A 199 -20.02 40.82 54.86
N ARG A 200 -20.71 41.68 54.09
CA ARG A 200 -21.89 41.31 53.29
C ARG A 200 -21.49 41.03 51.85
N LYS A 201 -21.99 39.92 51.29
CA LYS A 201 -21.69 39.50 49.92
C LYS A 201 -22.96 39.10 49.19
N LEU A 202 -23.12 39.54 47.94
CA LEU A 202 -24.14 39.02 47.04
C LEU A 202 -23.57 37.85 46.23
N ALA A 203 -24.25 36.72 46.26
CA ALA A 203 -24.04 35.57 45.40
C ALA A 203 -25.23 35.41 44.45
N VAL A 204 -24.96 34.92 43.24
CA VAL A 204 -25.95 34.73 42.20
C VAL A 204 -26.06 33.23 41.87
N ILE A 205 -27.28 32.72 41.77
CA ILE A 205 -27.56 31.38 41.23
C ILE A 205 -28.50 31.54 40.02
N ILE A 206 -28.21 30.86 38.91
CA ILE A 206 -29.00 30.92 37.68
C ILE A 206 -29.46 29.50 37.31
N ASN A 207 -30.77 29.35 37.25
CA ASN A 207 -31.50 28.12 36.99
C ASN A 207 -32.75 28.41 36.11
N SER A 208 -32.66 29.43 35.25
CA SER A 208 -33.71 29.84 34.31
C SER A 208 -33.63 28.97 33.06
N THR A 209 -34.55 28.04 32.87
CA THR A 209 -34.61 27.17 31.68
C THR A 209 -35.29 27.82 30.47
N GLY A 210 -35.90 29.01 30.66
CA GLY A 210 -36.51 29.81 29.60
C GLY A 210 -35.55 30.78 28.91
N GLY A 211 -35.93 32.05 28.86
CA GLY A 211 -35.16 33.13 28.26
C GLY A 211 -33.83 33.42 28.98
N ALA A 212 -32.94 34.10 28.27
CA ALA A 212 -31.59 34.38 28.74
C ALA A 212 -31.57 35.21 30.04
N THR A 213 -30.61 34.90 30.91
CA THR A 213 -30.16 35.80 31.97
C THR A 213 -28.99 36.62 31.42
N ASN A 214 -29.15 37.93 31.30
CA ASN A 214 -28.15 38.83 30.71
C ASN A 214 -27.63 39.82 31.77
N PHE A 215 -26.33 39.79 32.04
CA PHE A 215 -25.65 40.79 32.85
C PHE A 215 -24.90 41.75 31.92
N ALA A 216 -25.57 42.85 31.58
CA ALA A 216 -25.19 43.70 30.44
C ALA A 216 -23.96 44.58 30.69
N ASN A 217 -23.49 44.70 31.94
CA ASN A 217 -22.44 45.62 32.35
C ASN A 217 -21.62 45.13 33.56
N SER A 218 -20.47 45.80 33.79
CA SER A 218 -19.51 45.54 34.86
C SER A 218 -20.14 45.50 36.24
N SER A 219 -19.83 44.46 37.01
CA SER A 219 -20.42 44.17 38.33
C SER A 219 -19.34 43.96 39.39
N THR A 220 -19.70 44.12 40.67
CA THR A 220 -18.73 44.21 41.80
C THR A 220 -19.14 43.39 43.03
N TYR A 221 -19.90 42.31 42.84
CA TYR A 221 -20.28 41.40 43.93
C TYR A 221 -19.23 40.30 44.16
N SER A 222 -18.99 39.93 45.41
CA SER A 222 -17.90 39.00 45.79
C SER A 222 -18.39 37.63 46.29
N GLY A 223 -19.70 37.38 46.34
CA GLY A 223 -20.27 36.08 46.71
C GLY A 223 -20.20 35.02 45.60
N GLY A 224 -19.93 35.42 44.36
CA GLY A 224 -19.75 34.53 43.20
C GLY A 224 -21.04 34.22 42.43
N THR A 225 -20.90 33.48 41.33
CA THR A 225 -21.98 33.10 40.41
C THR A 225 -22.05 31.59 40.24
N THR A 226 -23.24 30.99 40.27
CA THR A 226 -23.48 29.58 39.94
C THR A 226 -24.47 29.47 38.78
N LEU A 227 -24.07 28.88 37.66
CA LEU A 227 -24.96 28.51 36.56
C LEU A 227 -25.29 27.01 36.68
N THR A 228 -26.55 26.69 36.92
CA THR A 228 -27.05 25.30 37.03
C THR A 228 -27.80 24.88 35.77
N ALA A 229 -28.58 25.78 35.19
CA ALA A 229 -29.29 25.58 33.92
C ALA A 229 -29.57 26.92 33.25
N GLY A 230 -29.86 26.90 31.95
CA GLY A 230 -30.25 28.07 31.17
C GLY A 230 -29.18 28.64 30.27
N LEU A 231 -29.43 29.84 29.75
CA LEU A 231 -28.50 30.67 29.00
C LEU A 231 -28.13 31.90 29.83
N LEU A 232 -26.85 32.04 30.17
CA LEU A 232 -26.26 33.23 30.80
C LEU A 232 -25.43 33.99 29.75
N GLN A 233 -25.79 35.24 29.50
CA GLN A 233 -25.07 36.16 28.62
C GLN A 233 -24.33 37.21 29.45
N ILE A 234 -23.03 37.41 29.15
CA ILE A 234 -22.17 38.38 29.85
C ILE A 234 -21.76 39.52 28.93
N GLY A 235 -22.35 40.70 29.15
CA GLY A 235 -22.05 41.93 28.43
C GLY A 235 -20.96 42.79 29.10
N GLY A 236 -21.02 44.08 28.83
CA GLY A 236 -20.14 45.10 29.40
C GLY A 236 -18.84 45.27 28.62
N ALA A 237 -18.62 46.46 28.06
CA ALA A 237 -17.37 46.83 27.42
C ALA A 237 -16.52 47.67 28.37
N SER A 238 -15.72 47.03 29.21
CA SER A 238 -14.58 47.69 29.84
C SER A 238 -13.40 47.64 28.86
N THR A 239 -12.96 48.80 28.37
CA THR A 239 -11.78 48.92 27.51
C THR A 239 -10.50 48.85 28.35
N GLY A 240 -10.16 47.63 28.77
CA GLY A 240 -8.83 47.35 29.33
C GLY A 240 -7.73 47.68 28.32
N THR A 241 -6.55 48.07 28.81
CA THR A 241 -5.43 48.61 28.02
C THR A 241 -4.70 47.58 27.13
N SER A 242 -5.31 46.42 26.88
CA SER A 242 -4.83 45.33 26.01
C SER A 242 -5.73 45.03 24.81
N GLY A 243 -6.78 45.83 24.57
CA GLY A 243 -7.59 45.78 23.34
C GLY A 243 -8.68 44.70 23.28
N ALA A 244 -8.66 43.70 24.17
CA ALA A 244 -9.79 42.80 24.38
C ALA A 244 -10.78 43.43 25.40
N PRO A 245 -12.08 43.57 25.07
CA PRO A 245 -13.07 44.10 26.01
C PRO A 245 -13.33 43.13 27.16
N THR A 246 -13.11 43.58 28.39
CA THR A 246 -13.13 42.75 29.59
C THR A 246 -14.52 42.74 30.24
N SER A 247 -14.96 41.56 30.72
CA SER A 247 -16.25 41.41 31.41
C SER A 247 -16.07 41.10 32.89
N SER A 248 -16.34 42.10 33.74
CA SER A 248 -16.58 41.91 35.19
C SER A 248 -18.07 41.73 35.53
N ALA A 249 -18.90 41.39 34.54
CA ALA A 249 -20.34 41.14 34.71
C ALA A 249 -20.66 40.03 35.76
N LEU A 250 -19.70 39.14 36.01
CA LEU A 250 -19.79 38.04 36.98
C LEU A 250 -19.24 38.39 38.39
N GLY A 251 -18.92 39.67 38.63
CA GLY A 251 -18.36 40.13 39.90
C GLY A 251 -16.91 39.67 40.13
N THR A 252 -16.49 39.64 41.39
CA THR A 252 -15.14 39.29 41.85
C THR A 252 -15.06 37.93 42.56
N GLY A 253 -16.20 37.28 42.83
CA GLY A 253 -16.25 35.94 43.42
C GLY A 253 -15.88 34.83 42.42
N SER A 254 -16.02 33.57 42.85
CA SER A 254 -15.85 32.40 41.96
C SER A 254 -17.03 32.23 41.00
N LEU A 255 -16.80 31.48 39.92
CA LEU A 255 -17.82 31.04 38.97
C LEU A 255 -17.97 29.50 39.06
N ALA A 256 -19.18 29.00 39.26
CA ALA A 256 -19.48 27.57 39.24
C ALA A 256 -20.41 27.25 38.07
N LEU A 257 -19.94 26.45 37.11
CA LEU A 257 -20.70 25.99 35.95
C LEU A 257 -21.12 24.53 36.18
N ASN A 258 -22.29 24.36 36.77
CA ASN A 258 -22.91 23.06 37.07
C ASN A 258 -23.80 22.56 35.91
N GLY A 259 -24.16 23.43 34.98
CA GLY A 259 -24.84 23.10 33.73
C GLY A 259 -25.09 24.33 32.86
N GLY A 260 -25.94 24.20 31.85
CA GLY A 260 -26.38 25.31 31.00
C GLY A 260 -25.33 25.85 30.01
N THR A 261 -25.59 27.04 29.50
CA THR A 261 -24.81 27.75 28.48
C THR A 261 -24.30 29.08 29.03
N LEU A 262 -23.00 29.31 28.99
CA LEU A 262 -22.41 30.65 29.15
C LEU A 262 -22.12 31.23 27.76
N SER A 263 -22.47 32.49 27.54
CA SER A 263 -22.34 33.19 26.26
C SER A 263 -21.75 34.59 26.44
N SER A 264 -20.99 35.03 25.43
CA SER A 264 -20.36 36.36 25.33
C SER A 264 -21.35 37.49 25.01
N GLY A 265 -22.64 37.20 24.79
CA GLY A 265 -23.70 38.17 24.53
C GLY A 265 -23.48 39.10 23.33
N SER A 266 -22.48 38.78 22.49
CA SER A 266 -22.05 39.56 21.32
C SER A 266 -21.09 38.72 20.47
N ASN A 267 -20.75 39.21 19.26
CA ASN A 267 -19.72 38.61 18.41
C ASN A 267 -18.29 39.04 18.80
N SER A 268 -18.09 39.59 19.99
CA SER A 268 -16.79 40.05 20.49
C SER A 268 -16.31 39.19 21.65
N THR A 269 -15.02 38.86 21.66
CA THR A 269 -14.36 38.15 22.77
C THR A 269 -14.70 38.76 24.13
N ARG A 270 -14.85 37.92 25.16
CA ARG A 270 -15.09 38.30 26.57
C ARG A 270 -14.11 37.55 27.46
N THR A 271 -13.46 38.26 28.38
CA THR A 271 -12.62 37.62 29.43
C THR A 271 -13.40 37.44 30.72
N VAL A 272 -13.43 36.21 31.22
CA VAL A 272 -13.85 35.79 32.56
C VAL A 272 -12.63 35.72 33.47
N PHE A 273 -12.62 36.53 34.53
CA PHE A 273 -11.53 36.58 35.51
C PHE A 273 -11.80 35.70 36.74
N ASN A 274 -13.04 35.27 36.92
CA ASN A 274 -13.51 34.50 38.06
C ASN A 274 -12.88 33.11 38.08
N VAL A 275 -12.30 32.71 39.22
CA VAL A 275 -11.84 31.33 39.43
C VAL A 275 -13.03 30.40 39.18
N THR A 276 -12.90 29.55 38.16
CA THR A 276 -14.02 28.83 37.57
C THR A 276 -13.98 27.36 37.97
N THR A 277 -15.11 26.80 38.39
CA THR A 277 -15.31 25.36 38.55
C THR A 277 -16.33 24.85 37.55
N ILE A 278 -16.07 23.66 36.98
CA ILE A 278 -17.00 22.98 36.07
C ILE A 278 -17.49 21.73 36.81
N GLY A 279 -18.68 21.85 37.39
CA GLY A 279 -19.35 20.81 38.18
C GLY A 279 -20.12 19.80 37.32
N GLY A 280 -20.58 20.22 36.14
CA GLY A 280 -21.39 19.39 35.24
C GLY A 280 -21.01 19.55 33.76
N ASN A 281 -21.96 19.25 32.87
CA ASN A 281 -21.79 19.37 31.43
C ASN A 281 -22.24 20.77 30.97
N VAL A 282 -21.37 21.49 30.25
CA VAL A 282 -21.54 22.93 29.99
C VAL A 282 -21.43 23.26 28.50
N ILE A 283 -22.15 24.29 28.07
CA ILE A 283 -22.01 24.89 26.75
C ILE A 283 -21.30 26.24 26.89
N LEU A 284 -20.29 26.50 26.05
CA LEU A 284 -19.52 27.74 26.01
C LEU A 284 -19.69 28.39 24.63
N GLY A 285 -20.19 29.63 24.64
CA GLY A 285 -20.69 30.35 23.47
C GLY A 285 -22.11 29.94 23.09
N ASP A 286 -22.75 30.73 22.23
CA ASP A 286 -23.99 30.35 21.55
C ASP A 286 -23.92 30.70 20.05
N ALA A 287 -24.80 30.09 19.24
CA ALA A 287 -24.73 30.20 17.78
C ALA A 287 -25.14 31.58 17.21
N THR A 288 -25.64 32.51 18.04
CA THR A 288 -25.94 33.90 17.63
C THR A 288 -24.92 34.91 18.15
N ASN A 289 -24.17 34.55 19.21
CA ASN A 289 -23.14 35.35 19.85
C ASN A 289 -21.79 34.63 19.75
N THR A 290 -21.06 34.86 18.66
CA THR A 290 -19.85 34.10 18.30
C THR A 290 -18.58 34.57 19.02
N GLY A 291 -18.67 35.53 19.95
CA GLY A 291 -17.53 36.04 20.72
C GLY A 291 -16.88 34.95 21.57
N VAL A 292 -15.55 34.84 21.51
CA VAL A 292 -14.78 33.84 22.26
C VAL A 292 -14.83 34.11 23.77
N LEU A 293 -15.07 33.06 24.57
CA LEU A 293 -15.00 33.14 26.04
C LEU A 293 -13.60 32.76 26.53
N THR A 294 -12.84 33.73 27.03
CA THR A 294 -11.48 33.53 27.56
C THR A 294 -11.52 33.47 29.08
N PHE A 295 -11.00 32.39 29.67
CA PHE A 295 -10.89 32.18 31.11
C PHE A 295 -9.43 32.34 31.52
N ASP A 296 -9.10 33.51 32.10
CA ASP A 296 -7.71 33.88 32.41
C ASP A 296 -7.24 33.44 33.81
N THR A 297 -8.10 32.76 34.58
CA THR A 297 -7.76 32.14 35.87
C THR A 297 -8.12 30.65 35.90
N THR A 298 -7.79 29.97 37.00
CA THR A 298 -7.90 28.51 37.16
C THR A 298 -9.30 27.97 36.81
N VAL A 299 -9.33 26.86 36.05
CA VAL A 299 -10.55 26.12 35.68
C VAL A 299 -10.52 24.73 36.31
N GLY A 300 -11.30 24.51 37.37
CA GLY A 300 -11.32 23.24 38.12
C GLY A 300 -12.46 22.31 37.70
N LEU A 301 -12.17 21.12 37.17
CA LEU A 301 -13.18 20.17 36.65
C LEU A 301 -13.84 19.28 37.72
N THR A 302 -13.72 19.65 39.00
CA THR A 302 -14.33 19.00 40.18
C THR A 302 -14.06 17.48 40.34
N GLY A 303 -13.00 16.97 39.71
CA GLY A 303 -12.53 15.58 39.88
C GLY A 303 -13.20 14.54 38.97
N GLY A 304 -14.31 14.87 38.30
CA GLY A 304 -14.93 14.00 37.30
C GLY A 304 -14.50 14.34 35.86
N ILE A 305 -14.91 13.52 34.90
CA ILE A 305 -14.87 13.93 33.49
C ILE A 305 -16.01 14.93 33.24
N ARG A 306 -15.74 16.01 32.49
CA ARG A 306 -16.69 17.11 32.21
C ARG A 306 -16.82 17.36 30.72
N THR A 307 -18.06 17.42 30.24
CA THR A 307 -18.34 17.75 28.84
C THR A 307 -18.30 19.26 28.65
N VAL A 308 -17.44 19.74 27.76
CA VAL A 308 -17.37 21.14 27.31
C VAL A 308 -17.79 21.17 25.83
N ASN A 309 -18.99 21.72 25.60
CA ASN A 309 -19.58 21.89 24.29
C ASN A 309 -19.33 23.32 23.79
N THR A 310 -18.52 23.51 22.75
CA THR A 310 -18.32 24.85 22.16
C THR A 310 -19.26 25.03 20.98
N ALA A 311 -20.15 26.03 21.05
CA ALA A 311 -21.18 26.25 20.05
C ALA A 311 -20.60 26.56 18.65
N THR A 312 -21.41 26.31 17.61
CA THR A 312 -21.03 26.54 16.21
C THR A 312 -20.71 28.03 15.97
N GLY A 313 -19.54 28.32 15.44
CA GLY A 313 -19.06 29.69 15.21
C GLY A 313 -18.43 30.37 16.43
N SER A 314 -18.72 29.90 17.65
CA SER A 314 -18.09 30.38 18.89
C SER A 314 -16.78 29.65 19.19
N GLY A 315 -16.07 30.14 20.21
CA GLY A 315 -14.95 29.43 20.81
C GLY A 315 -14.82 29.70 22.32
N ALA A 316 -14.00 28.89 22.97
CA ALA A 316 -13.58 29.10 24.35
C ALA A 316 -12.06 28.93 24.47
N THR A 317 -11.45 29.64 25.42
CA THR A 317 -10.01 29.68 25.65
C THR A 317 -9.75 29.57 27.14
N PHE A 318 -9.01 28.56 27.57
CA PHE A 318 -8.57 28.39 28.98
C PHE A 318 -7.10 28.77 29.08
N SER A 319 -6.83 30.04 29.41
CA SER A 319 -5.46 30.57 29.61
C SER A 319 -4.91 30.22 31.00
N GLY A 320 -5.81 30.02 31.98
CA GLY A 320 -5.45 29.55 33.32
C GLY A 320 -5.01 28.08 33.37
N VAL A 321 -4.71 27.61 34.57
CA VAL A 321 -4.46 26.18 34.83
C VAL A 321 -5.80 25.45 34.86
N VAL A 322 -5.98 24.48 33.96
CA VAL A 322 -7.08 23.50 34.05
C VAL A 322 -6.65 22.42 35.04
N SER A 323 -7.49 22.09 36.02
CA SER A 323 -7.11 21.25 37.17
C SER A 323 -8.18 20.25 37.59
N ASN A 324 -7.74 19.09 38.08
CA ASN A 324 -8.58 17.95 38.52
C ASN A 324 -9.42 17.33 37.39
N GLY A 325 -9.83 16.07 37.57
CA GLY A 325 -10.80 15.41 36.67
C GLY A 325 -10.27 15.18 35.25
N GLY A 326 -11.17 15.23 34.26
CA GLY A 326 -10.87 15.05 32.84
C GLY A 326 -11.87 15.76 31.92
N LEU A 327 -11.65 15.75 30.61
CA LEU A 327 -12.31 16.64 29.66
C LEU A 327 -12.97 15.87 28.51
N THR A 328 -14.16 16.29 28.08
CA THR A 328 -14.79 15.80 26.84
C THR A 328 -15.21 16.99 25.98
N LYS A 329 -14.44 17.25 24.92
CA LYS A 329 -14.69 18.32 23.95
C LYS A 329 -15.70 17.87 22.90
N ILE A 330 -16.84 18.55 22.85
CA ILE A 330 -17.87 18.39 21.81
C ILE A 330 -18.24 19.76 21.20
N GLY A 331 -19.21 19.78 20.28
CA GLY A 331 -19.64 20.98 19.56
C GLY A 331 -18.68 21.40 18.45
N ALA A 332 -19.19 22.11 17.44
CA ALA A 332 -18.43 22.44 16.24
C ALA A 332 -17.36 23.54 16.44
N GLY A 333 -17.47 24.34 17.52
CA GLY A 333 -16.51 25.40 17.83
C GLY A 333 -15.12 24.90 18.28
N THR A 334 -14.25 25.86 18.58
CA THR A 334 -12.88 25.61 19.06
C THR A 334 -12.78 25.79 20.58
N LEU A 335 -12.14 24.83 21.26
CA LEU A 335 -11.61 25.02 22.61
C LEU A 335 -10.08 25.18 22.52
N THR A 336 -9.53 26.20 23.15
CA THR A 336 -8.08 26.46 23.19
C THR A 336 -7.56 26.27 24.61
N LEU A 337 -6.46 25.53 24.78
CA LEU A 337 -5.74 25.38 26.03
C LEU A 337 -4.39 26.10 25.90
N ASN A 338 -4.23 27.25 26.55
CA ASN A 338 -3.10 28.16 26.39
C ASN A 338 -2.61 28.73 27.74
N GLY A 339 -1.70 29.69 27.69
CA GLY A 339 -1.09 30.32 28.86
C GLY A 339 0.26 29.73 29.24
N THR A 340 0.83 30.22 30.34
CA THR A 340 2.25 30.08 30.70
C THR A 340 2.53 28.98 31.73
N SER A 341 1.54 28.17 32.09
CA SER A 341 1.67 27.12 33.11
C SER A 341 0.89 25.87 32.70
N ALA A 342 1.51 24.70 32.89
CA ALA A 342 0.94 23.39 32.65
C ALA A 342 -0.43 23.22 33.31
N ASN A 343 -1.28 22.42 32.68
CA ASN A 343 -2.52 21.93 33.27
C ASN A 343 -2.21 20.77 34.24
N THR A 344 -3.10 20.52 35.21
CA THR A 344 -2.89 19.54 36.30
C THR A 344 -4.04 18.53 36.43
N TYR A 345 -4.91 18.44 35.43
CA TYR A 345 -5.89 17.37 35.33
C TYR A 345 -5.26 16.13 34.67
N THR A 346 -5.51 14.95 35.23
CA THR A 346 -4.88 13.68 34.79
C THR A 346 -5.86 12.68 34.18
N GLY A 347 -7.17 12.95 34.28
CA GLY A 347 -8.21 12.17 33.63
C GLY A 347 -8.25 12.39 32.12
N LEU A 348 -8.82 11.41 31.41
CA LEU A 348 -8.88 11.36 29.94
C LEU A 348 -9.41 12.66 29.32
N THR A 349 -8.69 13.19 28.32
CA THR A 349 -9.20 14.17 27.36
C THR A 349 -9.77 13.45 26.14
N THR A 350 -11.08 13.51 25.95
CA THR A 350 -11.78 13.00 24.76
C THR A 350 -12.17 14.15 23.83
N VAL A 351 -11.95 14.01 22.51
CA VAL A 351 -12.30 15.03 21.51
C VAL A 351 -13.19 14.40 20.43
N SER A 352 -14.49 14.65 20.52
CA SER A 352 -15.50 14.04 19.64
C SER A 352 -16.01 14.95 18.54
N ALA A 353 -15.89 16.28 18.69
CA ALA A 353 -16.33 17.24 17.67
C ALA A 353 -15.62 18.60 17.78
N GLY A 354 -15.59 19.33 16.65
CA GLY A 354 -14.92 20.63 16.51
C GLY A 354 -13.41 20.52 16.65
N SER A 355 -12.79 21.56 17.22
CA SER A 355 -11.33 21.63 17.37
C SER A 355 -10.89 21.80 18.83
N LEU A 356 -9.79 21.15 19.20
CA LEU A 356 -9.03 21.39 20.43
C LEU A 356 -7.63 21.89 20.06
N THR A 357 -7.33 23.15 20.39
CA THR A 357 -6.04 23.79 20.13
C THR A 357 -5.16 23.72 21.37
N LEU A 358 -3.95 23.18 21.23
CA LEU A 358 -2.93 23.11 22.29
C LEU A 358 -1.87 24.20 22.03
N ALA A 359 -1.78 25.14 22.97
CA ALA A 359 -1.02 26.40 22.84
C ALA A 359 -0.43 26.88 24.18
N LYS A 360 -0.03 25.97 25.07
CA LYS A 360 0.69 26.27 26.32
C LYS A 360 2.14 26.65 26.03
N THR A 361 2.58 27.83 26.46
CA THR A 361 3.96 28.28 26.21
C THR A 361 4.99 27.68 27.19
N SER A 362 4.54 26.90 28.17
CA SER A 362 5.38 26.11 29.07
C SER A 362 4.57 24.98 29.72
N GLY A 363 5.02 23.74 29.53
CA GLY A 363 4.42 22.53 30.07
C GLY A 363 3.04 22.16 29.49
N ASP A 364 2.55 21.00 29.90
CA ASP A 364 1.50 20.27 29.17
C ASP A 364 0.14 20.99 29.13
N ALA A 365 -0.48 21.01 27.95
CA ALA A 365 -1.89 21.32 27.78
C ALA A 365 -2.79 20.13 28.16
N ILE A 366 -2.29 18.90 28.01
CA ILE A 366 -2.94 17.65 28.41
C ILE A 366 -1.99 16.84 29.31
N ALA A 367 -2.19 16.91 30.63
CA ALA A 367 -1.37 16.20 31.63
C ALA A 367 -1.87 14.77 31.92
N GLY A 368 -2.41 14.10 30.90
CA GLY A 368 -3.03 12.78 31.00
C GLY A 368 -3.29 12.17 29.62
N ASN A 369 -3.99 11.03 29.57
CA ASN A 369 -4.29 10.34 28.31
C ASN A 369 -5.23 11.15 27.40
N MET A 370 -5.15 10.93 26.08
CA MET A 370 -6.03 11.55 25.09
C MET A 370 -6.68 10.53 24.16
N LEU A 371 -7.95 10.76 23.82
CA LEU A 371 -8.71 10.04 22.80
C LEU A 371 -9.31 11.04 21.78
N VAL A 372 -8.86 10.98 20.53
CA VAL A 372 -9.51 11.64 19.40
C VAL A 372 -10.48 10.67 18.77
N ASN A 373 -11.77 11.01 18.80
CA ASN A 373 -12.86 10.20 18.25
C ASN A 373 -13.89 11.10 17.55
N GLY A 374 -13.41 11.84 16.55
CA GLY A 374 -14.23 12.56 15.57
C GLY A 374 -13.77 13.99 15.31
N GLY A 375 -13.33 14.70 16.35
CA GLY A 375 -12.86 16.08 16.24
C GLY A 375 -11.40 16.20 15.78
N ASN A 376 -10.89 17.43 15.78
CA ASN A 376 -9.50 17.73 15.46
C ASN A 376 -8.74 18.19 16.71
N VAL A 377 -7.50 17.73 16.87
CA VAL A 377 -6.55 18.24 17.86
C VAL A 377 -5.37 18.86 17.14
N SER A 378 -4.93 20.05 17.55
CA SER A 378 -3.81 20.77 16.92
C SER A 378 -2.79 21.23 17.95
N VAL A 379 -1.57 20.69 17.88
CA VAL A 379 -0.38 21.22 18.56
C VAL A 379 0.12 22.42 17.75
N THR A 380 0.13 23.61 18.36
CA THR A 380 0.38 24.89 17.65
C THR A 380 1.56 25.72 18.13
N VAL A 381 2.23 25.29 19.21
CA VAL A 381 3.40 25.95 19.80
C VAL A 381 4.52 24.93 20.06
N ALA A 382 5.75 25.40 20.26
CA ALA A 382 6.90 24.55 20.53
C ALA A 382 6.98 24.13 22.01
N GLY A 383 7.54 22.93 22.24
CA GLY A 383 7.57 22.27 23.56
C GLY A 383 6.41 21.29 23.73
N THR A 384 6.61 20.27 24.58
CA THR A 384 5.60 19.23 24.89
C THR A 384 4.25 19.86 25.22
N GLN A 385 3.17 19.39 24.58
CA GLN A 385 1.79 19.81 24.89
C GLN A 385 0.95 18.69 25.48
N ILE A 386 1.38 17.44 25.33
CA ILE A 386 0.75 16.24 25.87
C ILE A 386 1.82 15.50 26.66
N ALA A 387 1.57 15.18 27.94
CA ALA A 387 2.59 14.63 28.82
C ALA A 387 3.33 13.42 28.21
N ASP A 388 4.66 13.35 28.39
CA ASP A 388 5.51 12.25 27.90
C ASP A 388 5.08 10.85 28.40
N THR A 389 4.25 10.78 29.45
CA THR A 389 3.67 9.54 30.02
C THR A 389 2.34 9.12 29.39
N ALA A 390 1.74 9.96 28.54
CA ALA A 390 0.39 9.77 28.03
C ALA A 390 0.31 8.65 26.97
N THR A 391 -0.83 7.96 26.97
CA THR A 391 -1.34 7.27 25.78
C THR A 391 -2.22 8.23 24.98
N VAL A 392 -1.92 8.38 23.70
CA VAL A 392 -2.72 9.12 22.72
C VAL A 392 -3.35 8.13 21.74
N GLU A 393 -4.67 8.03 21.74
CA GLU A 393 -5.42 7.29 20.72
C GLU A 393 -6.11 8.21 19.72
N VAL A 394 -5.91 7.95 18.44
CA VAL A 394 -6.72 8.48 17.35
C VAL A 394 -7.52 7.32 16.78
N SER A 395 -8.84 7.38 16.96
CA SER A 395 -9.82 6.37 16.52
C SER A 395 -10.72 6.88 15.40
N SER A 396 -10.98 8.20 15.39
CA SER A 396 -11.53 8.93 14.25
C SER A 396 -11.23 10.44 14.42
N GLY A 397 -11.38 11.23 13.36
CA GLY A 397 -10.93 12.62 13.35
C GLY A 397 -9.43 12.75 13.06
N SER A 398 -8.78 13.78 13.59
CA SER A 398 -7.37 14.07 13.27
C SER A 398 -6.57 14.62 14.46
N LEU A 399 -5.32 14.16 14.61
CA LEU A 399 -4.29 14.82 15.42
C LEU A 399 -3.29 15.50 14.49
N THR A 400 -3.05 16.80 14.67
CA THR A 400 -2.12 17.61 13.88
C THR A 400 -0.96 18.09 14.73
N ILE A 401 0.27 17.72 14.34
CA ILE A 401 1.51 18.32 14.84
C ILE A 401 1.89 19.46 13.90
N GLY A 402 1.86 20.70 14.41
CA GLY A 402 2.10 21.90 13.61
C GLY A 402 3.49 21.98 12.96
N ASN A 403 3.66 22.97 12.08
CA ASN A 403 4.83 23.11 11.20
C ASN A 403 6.16 23.15 11.98
N GLY A 404 7.00 22.13 11.83
CA GLY A 404 8.31 22.04 12.50
C GLY A 404 8.24 21.82 14.02
N LEU A 405 7.07 21.48 14.55
CA LEU A 405 6.87 21.15 15.96
C LEU A 405 7.15 19.67 16.21
N ASN A 406 7.58 19.35 17.42
CA ASN A 406 7.85 17.97 17.86
C ASN A 406 7.06 17.72 19.15
N GLU A 407 6.36 16.60 19.20
CA GLU A 407 5.61 16.14 20.38
C GLU A 407 6.15 14.79 20.85
N THR A 408 6.09 14.52 22.16
CA THR A 408 6.55 13.25 22.76
C THR A 408 5.49 12.67 23.69
N VAL A 409 5.21 11.38 23.55
CA VAL A 409 4.24 10.65 24.38
C VAL A 409 4.72 9.22 24.65
N ALA A 410 4.09 8.51 25.59
CA ALA A 410 4.47 7.13 25.89
C ALA A 410 4.04 6.17 24.78
N THR A 411 2.79 6.28 24.36
CA THR A 411 2.15 5.36 23.41
C THR A 411 1.27 6.12 22.44
N VAL A 412 1.43 5.83 21.15
CA VAL A 412 0.53 6.30 20.08
C VAL A 412 -0.30 5.12 19.60
N ARG A 413 -1.62 5.27 19.60
CA ARG A 413 -2.59 4.30 19.07
C ARG A 413 -3.31 4.94 17.89
N LEU A 414 -3.20 4.35 16.70
CA LEU A 414 -3.89 4.80 15.49
C LEU A 414 -4.89 3.71 15.07
N THR A 415 -6.06 3.73 15.69
CA THR A 415 -7.16 2.77 15.45
C THR A 415 -8.11 3.25 14.34
N GLY A 416 -8.08 4.53 13.99
CA GLY A 416 -8.72 5.11 12.82
C GLY A 416 -8.43 6.62 12.70
N GLY A 417 -8.87 7.26 11.62
CA GLY A 417 -8.62 8.68 11.39
C GLY A 417 -7.19 9.00 10.93
N ASN A 418 -6.67 10.16 11.33
CA ASN A 418 -5.44 10.74 10.78
C ASN A 418 -4.45 11.23 11.86
N ILE A 419 -3.16 10.95 11.65
CA ILE A 419 -2.06 11.68 12.30
C ILE A 419 -1.37 12.54 11.22
N ILE A 420 -1.29 13.84 11.44
CA ILE A 420 -0.92 14.84 10.43
C ILE A 420 0.32 15.61 10.87
N GLY A 421 1.35 15.65 10.02
CA GLY A 421 2.49 16.54 10.18
C GLY A 421 2.34 17.77 9.29
N GLY A 422 2.37 18.96 9.87
CA GLY A 422 2.21 20.23 9.15
C GLY A 422 3.29 20.47 8.08
N ASN A 423 4.53 20.01 8.31
CA ASN A 423 5.57 19.98 7.29
C ASN A 423 6.47 18.74 7.41
N SER A 424 7.52 18.65 6.57
CA SER A 424 8.50 17.54 6.58
C SER A 424 9.51 17.59 7.73
N SER A 425 9.19 18.28 8.82
CA SER A 425 9.93 18.29 10.09
C SER A 425 9.00 18.24 11.31
N SER A 426 7.69 18.02 11.10
CA SER A 426 6.71 17.83 12.16
C SER A 426 6.74 16.39 12.67
N THR A 427 7.06 16.19 13.94
CA THR A 427 7.39 14.86 14.51
C THR A 427 6.47 14.48 15.67
N LEU A 428 6.00 13.23 15.68
CA LEU A 428 5.35 12.60 16.83
C LEU A 428 6.22 11.44 17.34
N THR A 429 6.71 11.58 18.57
CA THR A 429 7.65 10.64 19.19
C THR A 429 6.90 9.72 20.14
N ALA A 430 7.05 8.40 20.00
CA ALA A 430 6.59 7.43 21.00
C ALA A 430 7.79 6.82 21.73
N THR A 431 7.78 6.87 23.07
CA THR A 431 8.86 6.29 23.87
C THR A 431 8.72 4.78 24.06
N THR A 432 7.51 4.22 23.93
CA THR A 432 7.27 2.77 24.12
C THR A 432 6.66 2.04 22.91
N THR A 433 5.57 2.55 22.31
CA THR A 433 4.80 1.77 21.30
C THR A 433 4.03 2.66 20.32
N PHE A 434 3.97 2.22 19.06
CA PHE A 434 3.05 2.67 18.01
C PHE A 434 2.07 1.52 17.67
N ASP A 435 0.87 1.51 18.24
CA ASP A 435 -0.19 0.56 17.88
C ASP A 435 -0.96 1.07 16.66
N LEU A 436 -0.51 0.69 15.46
CA LEU A 436 -0.96 1.25 14.18
C LEU A 436 -1.94 0.28 13.52
N GLN A 437 -3.23 0.44 13.77
CA GLN A 437 -4.27 -0.53 13.43
C GLN A 437 -5.12 -0.11 12.21
N GLY A 438 -5.33 1.17 11.97
CA GLY A 438 -5.95 1.66 10.73
C GLY A 438 -5.94 3.19 10.62
N GLY A 439 -5.83 3.72 9.39
CA GLY A 439 -5.86 5.16 9.13
C GLY A 439 -4.63 5.67 8.36
N THR A 440 -4.45 6.99 8.38
CA THR A 440 -3.39 7.68 7.62
C THR A 440 -2.38 8.34 8.56
N ASN A 441 -1.08 8.15 8.30
CA ASN A 441 -0.03 8.94 8.93
C ASN A 441 0.75 9.79 7.90
N THR A 442 0.73 11.10 8.12
CA THR A 442 1.54 12.10 7.39
C THR A 442 2.48 12.91 8.28
N ALA A 443 2.59 12.58 9.58
CA ALA A 443 3.67 13.04 10.45
C ALA A 443 4.92 12.15 10.32
N ILE A 444 6.07 12.65 10.78
CA ILE A 444 7.23 11.80 11.03
C ILE A 444 7.01 11.11 12.38
N LEU A 445 7.01 9.78 12.39
CA LEU A 445 6.99 8.98 13.62
C LEU A 445 8.43 8.71 14.07
N ALA A 446 8.71 8.96 15.35
CA ALA A 446 10.07 8.91 15.93
C ALA A 446 10.12 8.22 17.30
N GLY A 447 11.33 8.02 17.82
CA GLY A 447 11.57 7.46 19.15
C GLY A 447 11.88 5.95 19.16
N ALA A 448 11.94 5.37 20.36
CA ALA A 448 12.26 3.95 20.53
C ALA A 448 11.04 3.02 20.32
N GLY A 449 9.83 3.57 20.19
CA GLY A 449 8.61 2.79 20.13
C GLY A 449 8.55 1.81 18.95
N ALA A 450 8.19 0.56 19.25
CA ALA A 450 7.95 -0.47 18.22
C ALA A 450 6.58 -0.26 17.56
N ALA A 451 6.48 -0.51 16.26
CA ALA A 451 5.25 -0.37 15.49
C ALA A 451 4.55 -1.72 15.27
N THR A 452 3.25 -1.81 15.52
CA THR A 452 2.47 -3.05 15.37
C THR A 452 1.20 -2.85 14.55
N LYS A 453 0.92 -3.77 13.61
CA LYS A 453 -0.32 -3.87 12.83
C LYS A 453 -0.88 -5.29 12.92
N THR A 454 -2.02 -5.47 13.62
CA THR A 454 -2.60 -6.80 13.90
C THR A 454 -4.07 -6.95 13.49
N THR A 455 -4.75 -5.87 13.12
CA THR A 455 -6.13 -5.87 12.58
C THR A 455 -6.18 -6.00 11.05
N SER A 456 -7.38 -6.11 10.48
CA SER A 456 -7.62 -5.90 9.04
C SER A 456 -7.47 -4.42 8.62
N GLY A 457 -7.61 -4.12 7.33
CA GLY A 457 -7.51 -2.74 6.81
C GLY A 457 -6.07 -2.19 6.74
N THR A 458 -5.94 -0.94 6.29
CA THR A 458 -4.67 -0.34 5.84
C THR A 458 -4.15 0.72 6.81
N ILE A 459 -2.83 0.73 7.01
CA ILE A 459 -2.06 1.91 7.46
C ILE A 459 -1.30 2.45 6.26
N LEU A 460 -1.50 3.74 5.96
CA LEU A 460 -0.72 4.45 4.94
C LEU A 460 0.35 5.31 5.62
N PHE A 461 1.62 4.99 5.36
CA PHE A 461 2.75 5.86 5.70
C PHE A 461 3.11 6.75 4.49
N THR A 462 3.30 8.06 4.70
CA THR A 462 3.64 9.00 3.61
C THR A 462 4.93 9.81 3.85
N LYS A 463 5.62 9.62 4.97
CA LYS A 463 6.82 10.38 5.38
C LYS A 463 7.98 9.42 5.69
N PRO A 464 9.24 9.88 5.58
CA PRO A 464 10.39 9.16 6.11
C PRO A 464 10.31 9.16 7.64
N ASN A 465 9.98 8.01 8.23
CA ASN A 465 9.91 7.84 9.67
C ASN A 465 11.31 7.53 10.23
N THR A 466 11.50 7.81 11.52
CA THR A 466 12.81 7.76 12.19
C THR A 466 12.81 6.92 13.47
N TYR A 467 11.67 6.31 13.84
CA TYR A 467 11.60 5.40 14.98
C TYR A 467 12.52 4.18 14.80
N SER A 468 13.20 3.79 15.88
CA SER A 468 14.17 2.70 15.90
C SER A 468 13.61 1.38 16.44
N GLY A 469 12.42 1.39 17.02
CA GLY A 469 11.68 0.17 17.34
C GLY A 469 11.31 -0.61 16.08
N GLY A 470 11.20 -1.93 16.19
CA GLY A 470 10.85 -2.79 15.06
C GLY A 470 9.41 -2.60 14.58
N THR A 471 9.17 -2.81 13.29
CA THR A 471 7.82 -2.84 12.68
C THR A 471 7.34 -4.28 12.54
N THR A 472 6.20 -4.62 13.12
CA THR A 472 5.59 -5.96 13.04
C THR A 472 4.22 -5.91 12.36
N LEU A 473 4.09 -6.61 11.24
CA LEU A 473 2.84 -6.84 10.53
C LEU A 473 2.35 -8.27 10.77
N THR A 474 1.13 -8.43 11.28
CA THR A 474 0.47 -9.73 11.46
C THR A 474 -0.80 -9.87 10.60
N ALA A 475 -1.52 -8.78 10.33
CA ALA A 475 -2.70 -8.79 9.45
C ALA A 475 -2.95 -7.40 8.82
N GLY A 476 -3.82 -7.34 7.80
CA GLY A 476 -4.11 -6.10 7.07
C GLY A 476 -2.93 -5.66 6.20
N THR A 477 -2.88 -4.37 5.87
CA THR A 477 -1.95 -3.83 4.87
C THR A 477 -1.08 -2.70 5.44
N LEU A 478 0.24 -2.78 5.23
CA LEU A 478 1.14 -1.62 5.32
C LEU A 478 1.36 -1.06 3.92
N GLN A 479 0.83 0.14 3.66
CA GLN A 479 1.00 0.84 2.40
C GLN A 479 2.12 1.88 2.50
N ILE A 480 3.13 1.73 1.64
CA ILE A 480 4.41 2.42 1.73
C ILE A 480 4.47 3.57 0.72
N GLY A 481 4.40 4.80 1.21
CA GLY A 481 4.71 6.02 0.48
C GLY A 481 5.90 6.77 1.08
N ASN A 482 6.58 7.55 0.25
CA ASN A 482 7.57 8.54 0.69
C ASN A 482 7.22 9.91 0.06
N GLY A 483 7.52 10.98 0.77
CA GLY A 483 6.92 12.31 0.61
C GLY A 483 7.39 13.15 -0.57
N ASN A 484 7.70 12.56 -1.72
CA ASN A 484 7.97 13.30 -2.96
C ASN A 484 7.13 12.73 -4.13
N LEU A 485 5.89 13.18 -4.21
CA LEU A 485 4.88 12.76 -5.19
C LEU A 485 5.22 13.33 -6.59
N GLY A 486 6.19 12.71 -7.26
CA GLY A 486 6.66 13.11 -8.59
C GLY A 486 8.00 12.50 -9.05
N SER A 487 8.79 11.92 -8.13
CA SER A 487 10.06 11.26 -8.48
C SER A 487 9.86 9.84 -9.01
N VAL A 488 9.89 9.67 -10.34
CA VAL A 488 9.88 8.35 -10.99
C VAL A 488 11.18 7.61 -10.70
N GLY A 489 11.09 6.45 -10.02
CA GLY A 489 12.24 5.59 -9.75
C GLY A 489 12.06 4.63 -8.57
N ALA A 490 13.17 4.06 -8.12
CA ALA A 490 13.24 3.28 -6.88
C ALA A 490 13.53 4.23 -5.70
N ILE A 491 12.52 4.45 -4.84
CA ILE A 491 12.62 5.38 -3.73
C ILE A 491 13.06 4.64 -2.47
N THR A 492 14.22 5.00 -1.91
CA THR A 492 14.62 4.56 -0.55
C THR A 492 13.62 5.08 0.48
N SER A 493 13.17 4.18 1.35
CA SER A 493 11.99 4.41 2.18
C SER A 493 12.24 3.98 3.62
N SER A 494 12.51 4.95 4.49
CA SER A 494 12.42 4.78 5.94
C SER A 494 10.98 4.94 6.47
N ALA A 495 9.96 4.80 5.61
CA ALA A 495 8.55 4.98 5.99
C ALA A 495 8.05 3.99 7.05
N ILE A 496 8.81 2.94 7.37
CA ILE A 496 8.57 1.99 8.47
C ILE A 496 9.68 2.02 9.54
N GLY A 497 10.29 3.19 9.73
CA GLY A 497 11.36 3.40 10.70
C GLY A 497 12.70 2.81 10.27
N THR A 498 13.64 2.74 11.22
CA THR A 498 14.99 2.20 11.04
C THR A 498 15.20 0.86 11.75
N GLY A 499 14.25 0.42 12.60
CA GLY A 499 14.28 -0.89 13.26
C GLY A 499 14.01 -2.07 12.31
N PRO A 500 14.10 -3.32 12.81
CA PRO A 500 13.82 -4.52 12.02
C PRO A 500 12.35 -4.60 11.57
N LEU A 501 12.10 -5.28 10.46
CA LEU A 501 10.76 -5.55 9.91
C LEU A 501 10.41 -7.04 10.11
N ALA A 502 9.32 -7.32 10.83
CA ALA A 502 8.74 -8.65 10.96
C ALA A 502 7.43 -8.75 10.18
N LEU A 503 7.36 -9.61 9.17
CA LEU A 503 6.17 -9.93 8.40
C LEU A 503 5.63 -11.30 8.80
N ASN A 504 4.76 -11.31 9.81
CA ASN A 504 4.09 -12.49 10.36
C ASN A 504 2.76 -12.79 9.64
N GLY A 505 2.31 -11.91 8.75
CA GLY A 505 1.13 -12.09 7.90
C GLY A 505 0.84 -10.83 7.07
N GLY A 506 -0.37 -10.73 6.53
CA GLY A 506 -0.86 -9.51 5.87
C GLY A 506 -0.24 -9.18 4.51
N GLN A 507 -0.30 -7.91 4.13
CA GLN A 507 0.17 -7.34 2.87
C GLN A 507 1.14 -6.17 3.10
N ILE A 508 2.20 -6.07 2.31
CA ILE A 508 3.03 -4.86 2.20
C ILE A 508 3.08 -4.41 0.73
N SER A 509 2.75 -3.14 0.47
CA SER A 509 2.53 -2.63 -0.90
C SER A 509 2.99 -1.19 -1.08
N SER A 510 3.18 -0.76 -2.33
CA SER A 510 3.44 0.65 -2.65
C SER A 510 2.16 1.47 -2.50
N ASN A 511 2.27 2.79 -2.34
CA ASN A 511 1.17 3.73 -2.53
C ASN A 511 1.10 4.29 -3.97
N SER A 512 1.74 3.61 -4.94
CA SER A 512 1.75 4.04 -6.34
C SER A 512 2.07 2.89 -7.31
N ALA A 513 1.39 2.85 -8.45
CA ALA A 513 1.68 1.93 -9.55
C ALA A 513 3.00 2.23 -10.28
N ALA A 514 3.39 3.51 -10.38
CA ALA A 514 4.53 3.96 -11.19
C ALA A 514 5.86 4.03 -10.44
N ASN A 515 5.86 3.85 -9.11
CA ASN A 515 7.02 4.14 -8.26
C ASN A 515 7.33 2.97 -7.33
N ASN A 516 8.56 2.45 -7.43
CA ASN A 516 9.04 1.34 -6.62
C ASN A 516 9.47 1.82 -5.22
N ARG A 517 9.51 0.91 -4.25
CA ARG A 517 9.93 1.19 -2.86
C ARG A 517 11.12 0.31 -2.51
N THR A 518 12.12 0.90 -1.87
CA THR A 518 13.30 0.19 -1.36
C THR A 518 13.34 0.32 0.16
N LEU A 519 13.16 -0.79 0.85
CA LEU A 519 13.18 -0.92 2.30
C LEU A 519 14.58 -1.38 2.75
N LEU A 520 15.12 -0.72 3.78
CA LEU A 520 16.48 -0.94 4.28
C LEU A 520 16.54 -1.75 5.58
N ASN A 521 15.37 -2.02 6.16
CA ASN A 521 15.18 -2.76 7.41
C ASN A 521 15.61 -4.22 7.24
N THR A 522 16.31 -4.79 8.22
CA THR A 522 16.51 -6.24 8.31
C THR A 522 15.16 -6.96 8.42
N LEU A 523 15.01 -8.10 7.75
CA LEU A 523 13.69 -8.70 7.53
C LEU A 523 13.57 -10.10 8.17
N THR A 524 12.46 -10.33 8.85
CA THR A 524 12.00 -11.68 9.23
C THR A 524 10.61 -11.91 8.64
N ILE A 525 10.41 -13.03 7.94
CA ILE A 525 9.12 -13.47 7.40
C ILE A 525 8.60 -14.63 8.26
N GLY A 526 7.92 -14.29 9.35
CA GLY A 526 7.36 -15.24 10.31
C GLY A 526 6.05 -15.91 9.89
N GLY A 527 5.48 -15.54 8.74
CA GLY A 527 4.20 -16.08 8.24
C GLY A 527 4.03 -15.99 6.72
N ASN A 528 2.81 -16.24 6.24
CA ASN A 528 2.47 -16.15 4.82
C ASN A 528 2.07 -14.71 4.48
N VAL A 529 2.65 -14.13 3.42
CA VAL A 529 2.62 -12.68 3.17
C VAL A 529 2.29 -12.35 1.72
N THR A 530 1.56 -11.26 1.53
CA THR A 530 1.31 -10.68 0.19
C THR A 530 2.27 -9.52 -0.05
N LEU A 531 2.95 -9.53 -1.19
CA LEU A 531 3.95 -8.53 -1.57
C LEU A 531 3.47 -7.78 -2.83
N GLY A 532 3.34 -6.46 -2.72
CA GLY A 532 2.73 -5.60 -3.73
C GLY A 532 1.20 -5.56 -3.67
N ASP A 533 0.59 -4.90 -4.66
CA ASP A 533 -0.85 -4.70 -4.77
C ASP A 533 -1.30 -4.65 -6.25
N ALA A 534 -2.53 -5.07 -6.54
CA ALA A 534 -3.05 -5.12 -7.92
C ALA A 534 -3.40 -3.73 -8.50
N THR A 535 -3.56 -2.71 -7.66
CA THR A 535 -3.80 -1.31 -8.07
C THR A 535 -2.56 -0.44 -7.89
N ASN A 536 -1.73 -0.73 -6.88
CA ASN A 536 -0.50 -0.02 -6.59
C ASN A 536 0.73 -0.89 -6.89
N THR A 537 0.91 -1.21 -8.17
CA THR A 537 1.87 -2.18 -8.72
C THR A 537 3.37 -1.87 -8.55
N GLY A 538 3.75 -0.79 -7.85
CA GLY A 538 5.15 -0.44 -7.61
C GLY A 538 5.87 -1.52 -6.81
N ILE A 539 7.01 -1.99 -7.34
CA ILE A 539 7.79 -3.12 -6.80
C ILE A 539 8.30 -2.80 -5.39
N ILE A 540 8.15 -3.77 -4.47
CA ILE A 540 8.77 -3.73 -3.14
C ILE A 540 10.14 -4.40 -3.21
N THR A 541 11.20 -3.66 -2.89
CA THR A 541 12.58 -4.14 -2.82
C THR A 541 13.04 -4.17 -1.37
N PHE A 542 13.53 -5.31 -0.91
CA PHE A 542 14.19 -5.48 0.37
C PHE A 542 15.71 -5.49 0.13
N SER A 543 16.42 -4.50 0.69
CA SER A 543 17.88 -4.36 0.50
C SER A 543 18.71 -5.19 1.46
N ALA A 544 18.22 -5.43 2.67
CA ALA A 544 18.90 -6.23 3.69
C ALA A 544 18.53 -7.72 3.56
N ASP A 545 19.22 -8.55 4.34
CA ASP A 545 18.96 -9.99 4.43
C ASP A 545 17.58 -10.30 5.03
N ALA A 546 17.06 -11.47 4.69
CA ALA A 546 15.75 -11.97 5.11
C ALA A 546 15.84 -13.36 5.74
N ASP A 547 15.20 -13.54 6.89
CA ASP A 547 15.05 -14.83 7.58
C ASP A 547 13.61 -15.34 7.46
N LEU A 548 13.39 -16.54 6.94
CA LEU A 548 12.05 -17.16 6.85
C LEU A 548 11.62 -17.85 8.15
N GLY A 549 12.45 -17.82 9.20
CA GLY A 549 12.13 -18.38 10.51
C GLY A 549 11.92 -19.89 10.48
N GLY A 550 12.75 -20.61 9.71
CA GLY A 550 12.83 -22.08 9.69
C GLY A 550 11.72 -22.85 8.97
N ALA A 551 10.60 -22.21 8.61
CA ALA A 551 9.46 -22.86 7.94
C ALA A 551 9.30 -22.44 6.47
N THR A 552 8.55 -23.21 5.68
CA THR A 552 8.17 -22.80 4.32
C THR A 552 7.14 -21.67 4.37
N ARG A 553 7.39 -20.57 3.65
CA ARG A 553 6.52 -19.38 3.61
C ARG A 553 5.90 -19.19 2.25
N THR A 554 4.59 -18.95 2.22
CA THR A 554 3.92 -18.50 0.99
C THR A 554 4.16 -17.01 0.79
N LEU A 555 4.82 -16.67 -0.31
CA LEU A 555 5.11 -15.32 -0.76
C LEU A 555 4.24 -15.02 -2.00
N THR A 556 3.07 -14.44 -1.78
CA THR A 556 2.10 -14.15 -2.85
C THR A 556 2.39 -12.77 -3.45
N THR A 557 2.82 -12.69 -4.70
CA THR A 557 3.05 -11.41 -5.40
C THR A 557 1.85 -11.02 -6.25
N ALA A 558 1.29 -9.83 -6.02
CA ALA A 558 0.06 -9.38 -6.70
C ALA A 558 0.24 -9.21 -8.23
N THR A 559 -0.86 -9.28 -8.98
CA THR A 559 -0.86 -9.07 -10.44
C THR A 559 -0.28 -7.71 -10.80
N GLY A 560 0.64 -7.66 -11.78
CA GLY A 560 1.35 -6.45 -12.19
C GLY A 560 2.42 -5.95 -11.20
N SER A 561 2.41 -6.42 -9.95
CA SER A 561 3.44 -6.15 -8.95
C SER A 561 4.65 -7.08 -9.09
N GLY A 562 5.71 -6.72 -8.37
CA GLY A 562 6.78 -7.65 -8.03
C GLY A 562 7.37 -7.39 -6.64
N ALA A 563 8.19 -8.34 -6.20
CA ALA A 563 9.01 -8.23 -4.99
C ALA A 563 10.46 -8.61 -5.31
N THR A 564 11.43 -7.88 -4.75
CA THR A 564 12.86 -8.11 -4.99
C THR A 564 13.61 -8.26 -3.67
N PHE A 565 14.36 -9.35 -3.52
CA PHE A 565 15.28 -9.58 -2.41
C PHE A 565 16.72 -9.42 -2.90
N ASN A 566 17.40 -8.37 -2.44
CA ASN A 566 18.80 -8.10 -2.78
C ASN A 566 19.77 -8.71 -1.75
N GLY A 567 19.40 -8.73 -0.47
CA GLY A 567 20.10 -9.49 0.55
C GLY A 567 19.84 -11.01 0.43
N ILE A 568 20.53 -11.77 1.26
CA ILE A 568 20.41 -13.22 1.40
C ILE A 568 19.06 -13.58 2.02
N VAL A 569 18.26 -14.41 1.35
CA VAL A 569 17.14 -15.14 1.97
C VAL A 569 17.69 -16.42 2.61
N SER A 570 17.38 -16.60 3.90
CA SER A 570 17.96 -17.62 4.77
C SER A 570 16.88 -18.36 5.58
N ASN A 571 17.20 -19.61 5.96
CA ASN A 571 16.32 -20.56 6.68
C ASN A 571 15.00 -20.89 5.97
N GLY A 572 14.33 -21.97 6.37
CA GLY A 572 13.00 -22.31 5.85
C GLY A 572 12.97 -22.58 4.34
N GLY A 573 11.85 -22.29 3.68
CA GLY A 573 11.65 -22.51 2.24
C GLY A 573 10.60 -21.55 1.64
N ILE A 574 10.43 -21.56 0.31
CA ILE A 574 9.59 -20.59 -0.40
C ILE A 574 8.49 -21.27 -1.23
N THR A 575 7.24 -20.91 -0.97
CA THR A 575 6.12 -21.11 -1.91
C THR A 575 5.82 -19.79 -2.60
N LYS A 576 6.29 -19.63 -3.84
CA LYS A 576 5.97 -18.47 -4.69
C LYS A 576 4.56 -18.62 -5.25
N ASP A 577 3.71 -17.65 -4.95
CA ASP A 577 2.31 -17.60 -5.37
C ASP A 577 1.95 -16.22 -5.97
N GLY A 578 0.73 -16.06 -6.51
CA GLY A 578 0.24 -14.86 -7.16
C GLY A 578 0.88 -14.59 -8.54
N ALA A 579 0.18 -13.83 -9.39
CA ALA A 579 0.58 -13.64 -10.79
C ALA A 579 1.82 -12.76 -11.01
N GLY A 580 2.29 -12.02 -10.00
CA GLY A 580 3.48 -11.16 -10.08
C GLY A 580 4.81 -11.92 -10.10
N THR A 581 5.90 -11.15 -10.10
CA THR A 581 7.28 -11.67 -10.09
C THR A 581 7.94 -11.56 -8.72
N LEU A 582 8.57 -12.64 -8.25
CA LEU A 582 9.51 -12.62 -7.13
C LEU A 582 10.93 -12.72 -7.68
N ILE A 583 11.80 -11.78 -7.32
CA ILE A 583 13.19 -11.71 -7.77
C ILE A 583 14.13 -11.98 -6.60
N LEU A 584 15.02 -12.95 -6.79
CA LEU A 584 16.08 -13.36 -5.88
C LEU A 584 17.45 -12.97 -6.47
N ASN A 585 18.01 -11.87 -5.98
CA ASN A 585 19.35 -11.38 -6.38
C ASN A 585 20.45 -11.79 -5.39
N GLY A 586 20.11 -12.01 -4.12
CA GLY A 586 21.04 -12.47 -3.09
C GLY A 586 21.53 -13.91 -3.31
N GLY A 587 22.69 -14.24 -2.72
CA GLY A 587 23.21 -15.60 -2.63
C GLY A 587 22.49 -16.36 -1.52
N ASN A 588 21.26 -16.81 -1.80
CA ASN A 588 20.33 -17.37 -0.82
C ASN A 588 20.79 -18.73 -0.28
N THR A 589 20.52 -18.94 1.01
CA THR A 589 20.98 -20.08 1.83
C THR A 589 19.84 -20.84 2.52
N TYR A 590 18.59 -20.55 2.17
CA TYR A 590 17.44 -21.32 2.64
C TYR A 590 17.45 -22.74 2.01
N THR A 591 17.32 -23.77 2.86
CA THR A 591 17.48 -25.19 2.46
C THR A 591 16.16 -25.96 2.30
N GLY A 592 15.05 -25.40 2.77
CA GLY A 592 13.71 -25.95 2.57
C GLY A 592 13.21 -25.76 1.14
N ALA A 593 12.21 -26.56 0.75
CA ALA A 593 11.78 -26.68 -0.64
C ALA A 593 11.30 -25.37 -1.28
N THR A 594 11.62 -25.19 -2.56
CA THR A 594 11.06 -24.13 -3.40
C THR A 594 9.88 -24.67 -4.22
N THR A 595 8.72 -24.03 -4.13
CA THR A 595 7.55 -24.30 -4.98
C THR A 595 7.11 -23.03 -5.70
N ILE A 596 6.85 -23.10 -6.99
CA ILE A 596 6.34 -21.98 -7.81
C ILE A 596 4.93 -22.36 -8.25
N SER A 597 3.93 -21.93 -7.47
CA SER A 597 2.51 -22.20 -7.72
C SER A 597 1.92 -21.30 -8.79
N ALA A 598 2.35 -20.03 -8.84
CA ALA A 598 1.84 -19.03 -9.77
C ALA A 598 2.85 -17.90 -10.04
N GLY A 599 2.69 -17.22 -11.18
CA GLY A 599 3.55 -16.13 -11.62
C GLY A 599 4.99 -16.58 -11.86
N THR A 600 5.94 -15.68 -11.61
CA THR A 600 7.35 -15.89 -11.96
C THR A 600 8.25 -15.88 -10.72
N LEU A 601 9.12 -16.88 -10.59
CA LEU A 601 10.33 -16.80 -9.75
C LEU A 601 11.53 -16.50 -10.64
N GLN A 602 12.26 -15.41 -10.37
CA GLN A 602 13.47 -15.03 -11.09
C GLN A 602 14.70 -15.12 -10.16
N VAL A 603 15.73 -15.85 -10.59
CA VAL A 603 17.06 -15.86 -9.97
C VAL A 603 17.96 -14.92 -10.79
N GLY A 604 18.45 -13.84 -10.18
CA GLY A 604 18.97 -12.67 -10.89
C GLY A 604 20.41 -12.23 -10.54
N GLY A 605 20.81 -11.09 -11.10
CA GLY A 605 22.07 -10.40 -10.77
C GLY A 605 23.33 -11.21 -11.08
N THR A 606 24.38 -10.97 -10.29
CA THR A 606 25.67 -11.71 -10.29
C THR A 606 25.75 -12.79 -9.20
N THR A 607 24.94 -12.65 -8.15
CA THR A 607 24.95 -13.47 -6.92
C THR A 607 23.74 -14.39 -6.76
N GLY A 608 22.67 -14.21 -7.53
CA GLY A 608 21.40 -14.91 -7.30
C GLY A 608 21.51 -16.43 -7.28
N SER A 609 20.97 -17.05 -6.24
CA SER A 609 20.89 -18.51 -6.13
C SER A 609 19.57 -18.98 -5.52
N ILE A 610 19.36 -20.29 -5.58
CA ILE A 610 18.55 -21.09 -4.64
C ILE A 610 19.55 -22.10 -4.08
N ASP A 611 19.43 -22.52 -2.81
CA ASP A 611 20.40 -23.46 -2.25
C ASP A 611 20.40 -24.81 -2.99
N SER A 612 21.59 -25.41 -3.06
CA SER A 612 21.86 -26.73 -3.67
C SER A 612 20.96 -27.86 -3.15
N THR A 613 20.45 -27.77 -1.92
CA THR A 613 19.63 -28.80 -1.26
C THR A 613 18.11 -28.59 -1.39
N SER A 614 17.65 -27.41 -1.79
CA SER A 614 16.23 -27.01 -1.73
C SER A 614 15.32 -27.84 -2.66
N GLY A 615 15.71 -28.02 -3.92
CA GLY A 615 14.79 -28.55 -4.94
C GLY A 615 13.75 -27.53 -5.40
N VAL A 616 13.31 -27.63 -6.66
CA VAL A 616 12.30 -26.70 -7.22
C VAL A 616 11.14 -27.45 -7.87
N THR A 617 9.94 -27.29 -7.32
CA THR A 617 8.68 -27.66 -7.98
C THR A 617 8.15 -26.46 -8.74
N ASN A 618 8.41 -26.40 -10.05
CA ASN A 618 7.98 -25.33 -10.93
C ASN A 618 6.65 -25.69 -11.61
N ASN A 619 5.54 -25.06 -11.21
CA ASN A 619 4.24 -25.24 -11.86
C ASN A 619 3.80 -24.01 -12.68
N ALA A 620 4.63 -22.96 -12.74
CA ALA A 620 4.36 -21.72 -13.47
C ALA A 620 5.57 -21.29 -14.31
N ALA A 621 6.39 -20.33 -13.84
CA ALA A 621 7.60 -19.89 -14.55
C ALA A 621 8.81 -19.72 -13.62
N LEU A 622 9.94 -20.32 -14.02
CA LEU A 622 11.27 -20.14 -13.41
C LEU A 622 12.20 -19.44 -14.41
N VAL A 623 12.83 -18.34 -14.00
CA VAL A 623 13.70 -17.52 -14.86
C VAL A 623 15.10 -17.40 -14.25
N TYR A 624 16.15 -17.74 -15.01
CA TYR A 624 17.53 -17.42 -14.65
C TYR A 624 18.02 -16.24 -15.50
N ASN A 625 18.07 -15.07 -14.87
CA ASN A 625 18.61 -13.83 -15.44
C ASN A 625 19.97 -13.51 -14.80
N ARG A 626 20.92 -14.44 -14.98
CA ARG A 626 22.28 -14.42 -14.44
C ARG A 626 23.25 -13.85 -15.48
N SER A 627 24.00 -12.81 -15.14
CA SER A 627 24.98 -12.19 -16.07
C SER A 627 26.27 -13.01 -16.19
N ASN A 628 26.61 -13.79 -15.17
CA ASN A 628 27.71 -14.74 -15.09
C ASN A 628 27.20 -16.19 -15.03
N ASP A 629 28.12 -17.14 -15.19
CA ASP A 629 27.84 -18.58 -15.18
C ASP A 629 27.25 -19.04 -13.83
N PHE A 630 26.36 -20.03 -13.88
CA PHE A 630 25.69 -20.59 -12.69
C PHE A 630 25.33 -22.06 -12.89
N THR A 631 25.55 -22.89 -11.87
CA THR A 631 25.27 -24.33 -11.90
C THR A 631 24.07 -24.69 -11.02
N VAL A 632 23.10 -25.40 -11.61
CA VAL A 632 21.90 -25.94 -10.94
C VAL A 632 22.14 -27.42 -10.63
N GLY A 633 22.48 -27.69 -9.37
CA GLY A 633 22.67 -29.06 -8.85
C GLY A 633 21.39 -29.73 -8.35
N TYR A 634 20.37 -28.96 -7.96
CA TYR A 634 19.07 -29.49 -7.54
C TYR A 634 18.20 -29.91 -8.72
N VAL A 635 17.22 -30.78 -8.44
CA VAL A 635 16.17 -31.14 -9.40
C VAL A 635 15.15 -30.00 -9.52
N ILE A 636 14.86 -29.60 -10.76
CA ILE A 636 13.67 -28.86 -11.16
C ILE A 636 12.64 -29.86 -11.72
N GLY A 637 11.45 -29.89 -11.13
CA GLY A 637 10.30 -30.68 -11.58
C GLY A 637 9.05 -29.81 -11.79
N GLY A 638 7.91 -30.44 -12.10
CA GLY A 638 6.60 -29.77 -12.28
C GLY A 638 6.23 -29.49 -13.75
N SER A 639 5.14 -28.75 -13.97
CA SER A 639 4.59 -28.46 -15.31
C SER A 639 5.04 -27.13 -15.93
N GLY A 640 5.72 -26.29 -15.17
CA GLY A 640 6.07 -24.92 -15.53
C GLY A 640 7.22 -24.79 -16.53
N THR A 641 7.39 -23.59 -17.08
CA THR A 641 8.44 -23.25 -18.05
C THR A 641 9.75 -22.85 -17.38
N LEU A 642 10.87 -23.13 -18.06
CA LEU A 642 12.20 -22.64 -17.69
C LEU A 642 12.64 -21.57 -18.69
N THR A 643 13.04 -20.38 -18.23
CA THR A 643 13.60 -19.34 -19.09
C THR A 643 15.05 -19.02 -18.70
N LYS A 644 15.95 -19.12 -19.66
CA LYS A 644 17.36 -18.72 -19.56
C LYS A 644 17.53 -17.37 -20.28
N GLN A 645 17.60 -16.30 -19.49
CA GLN A 645 17.53 -14.92 -19.99
C GLN A 645 18.87 -14.16 -19.95
N GLY A 646 19.72 -14.43 -18.95
CA GLY A 646 20.98 -13.70 -18.77
C GLY A 646 22.13 -14.23 -19.64
N ASN A 647 23.20 -13.45 -19.79
CA ASN A 647 24.29 -13.76 -20.75
C ASN A 647 25.19 -14.95 -20.37
N GLY A 648 25.30 -15.31 -19.09
CA GLY A 648 26.20 -16.39 -18.63
C GLY A 648 25.76 -17.79 -19.07
N THR A 649 26.52 -18.82 -18.72
CA THR A 649 26.17 -20.22 -18.92
C THR A 649 25.32 -20.73 -17.76
N LEU A 650 24.12 -21.25 -18.04
CA LEU A 650 23.31 -21.98 -17.06
C LEU A 650 23.59 -23.48 -17.21
N THR A 651 24.32 -24.08 -16.27
CA THR A 651 24.72 -25.49 -16.30
C THR A 651 23.79 -26.32 -15.44
N LEU A 652 23.08 -27.28 -16.03
CA LEU A 652 22.15 -28.17 -15.35
C LEU A 652 22.83 -29.51 -15.02
N THR A 653 23.15 -29.74 -13.74
CA THR A 653 23.69 -31.02 -13.23
C THR A 653 22.70 -31.81 -12.38
N GLY A 654 21.59 -31.20 -11.94
CA GLY A 654 20.43 -31.90 -11.41
C GLY A 654 19.64 -32.66 -12.48
N SER A 655 18.98 -33.74 -12.09
CA SER A 655 18.12 -34.55 -12.99
C SER A 655 16.75 -33.90 -13.20
N ASN A 656 16.69 -32.82 -13.99
CA ASN A 656 15.47 -32.06 -14.16
C ASN A 656 14.43 -32.79 -15.01
N GLY A 657 13.20 -32.84 -14.50
CA GLY A 657 12.07 -33.57 -15.06
C GLY A 657 10.82 -32.71 -15.26
N TYR A 658 10.97 -31.38 -15.35
CA TYR A 658 9.85 -30.48 -15.65
C TYR A 658 9.37 -30.67 -17.09
N ALA A 659 8.05 -30.57 -17.30
CA ALA A 659 7.41 -30.85 -18.60
C ALA A 659 7.25 -29.61 -19.50
N GLY A 660 7.33 -28.39 -18.95
CA GLY A 660 7.13 -27.16 -19.71
C GLY A 660 8.30 -26.79 -20.61
N THR A 661 8.03 -25.99 -21.64
CA THR A 661 9.02 -25.50 -22.60
C THR A 661 10.18 -24.78 -21.91
N THR A 662 11.40 -25.03 -22.41
CA THR A 662 12.61 -24.28 -22.06
C THR A 662 12.86 -23.19 -23.10
N THR A 663 13.01 -21.94 -22.68
CA THR A 663 13.28 -20.80 -23.57
C THR A 663 14.63 -20.20 -23.27
N ILE A 664 15.51 -20.13 -24.26
CA ILE A 664 16.81 -19.46 -24.19
C ILE A 664 16.68 -18.13 -24.94
N THR A 665 16.75 -17.03 -24.22
CA THR A 665 16.71 -15.66 -24.79
C THR A 665 18.12 -15.12 -25.04
N ALA A 666 19.11 -15.51 -24.23
CA ALA A 666 20.51 -15.14 -24.41
C ALA A 666 21.45 -16.14 -23.71
N GLY A 667 22.73 -16.10 -24.10
CA GLY A 667 23.81 -16.93 -23.55
C GLY A 667 23.58 -18.43 -23.75
N THR A 668 24.25 -19.23 -22.92
CA THR A 668 24.29 -20.68 -23.05
C THR A 668 23.41 -21.40 -22.03
N LEU A 669 22.72 -22.46 -22.46
CA LEU A 669 22.18 -23.52 -21.58
C LEU A 669 23.04 -24.78 -21.77
N GLN A 670 23.68 -25.26 -20.71
CA GLN A 670 24.46 -26.50 -20.73
C GLN A 670 23.75 -27.60 -19.93
N VAL A 671 23.71 -28.82 -20.47
CA VAL A 671 23.25 -30.02 -19.78
C VAL A 671 24.46 -30.89 -19.46
N GLY A 672 24.66 -31.17 -18.17
CA GLY A 672 25.84 -31.87 -17.67
C GLY A 672 27.08 -30.99 -17.49
N ALA A 673 28.13 -31.56 -16.89
CA ALA A 673 29.42 -30.89 -16.64
C ALA A 673 30.61 -31.84 -16.86
N GLY A 674 30.61 -32.59 -17.97
CA GLY A 674 31.60 -33.64 -18.26
C GLY A 674 31.38 -34.94 -17.47
N THR A 675 30.18 -35.10 -16.88
CA THR A 675 29.76 -36.29 -16.11
C THR A 675 28.33 -36.65 -16.51
N ASP A 676 27.89 -37.88 -16.21
CA ASP A 676 26.55 -38.36 -16.61
C ASP A 676 25.40 -37.72 -15.80
N ALA A 677 25.72 -36.90 -14.80
CA ALA A 677 24.76 -36.08 -14.07
C ALA A 677 24.18 -34.97 -14.95
N GLY A 678 22.94 -34.58 -14.66
CA GLY A 678 22.23 -33.50 -15.37
C GLY A 678 21.21 -34.02 -16.37
N SER A 679 19.99 -33.50 -16.34
CA SER A 679 18.99 -33.73 -17.39
C SER A 679 18.03 -32.57 -17.59
N ILE A 680 17.31 -32.64 -18.70
CA ILE A 680 16.03 -31.99 -18.99
C ILE A 680 15.09 -33.13 -19.39
N ALA A 681 13.78 -33.00 -19.16
CA ALA A 681 12.81 -34.03 -19.57
C ALA A 681 12.92 -34.25 -21.09
N SER A 682 13.01 -35.52 -21.51
CA SER A 682 13.31 -35.88 -22.90
C SER A 682 12.22 -35.45 -23.90
N SER A 683 11.02 -35.12 -23.43
CA SER A 683 9.88 -34.64 -24.23
C SER A 683 9.61 -33.13 -24.13
N ALA A 684 10.28 -32.39 -23.24
CA ALA A 684 10.10 -30.94 -23.13
C ALA A 684 10.77 -30.25 -24.33
N ASN A 685 10.12 -29.26 -24.94
CA ASN A 685 10.69 -28.52 -26.08
C ASN A 685 11.72 -27.46 -25.65
N ILE A 686 12.67 -27.14 -26.54
CA ILE A 686 13.61 -26.01 -26.38
C ILE A 686 13.37 -24.97 -27.50
N VAL A 687 13.20 -23.71 -27.10
CA VAL A 687 13.30 -22.53 -27.97
C VAL A 687 14.69 -21.92 -27.76
N ASN A 688 15.61 -22.19 -28.68
CA ASN A 688 17.01 -21.79 -28.63
C ASN A 688 17.27 -20.52 -29.44
N ASN A 689 17.49 -19.39 -28.77
CA ASN A 689 17.98 -18.15 -29.40
C ASN A 689 19.37 -17.74 -28.86
N GLY A 690 20.14 -18.72 -28.39
CA GLY A 690 21.48 -18.54 -27.83
C GLY A 690 22.36 -19.73 -28.19
N ALA A 691 22.76 -20.51 -27.19
CA ALA A 691 23.41 -21.81 -27.41
C ALA A 691 22.83 -22.89 -26.49
N VAL A 692 22.70 -24.11 -27.00
CA VAL A 692 22.49 -25.35 -26.24
C VAL A 692 23.77 -26.16 -26.28
N VAL A 693 24.27 -26.61 -25.13
CA VAL A 693 25.43 -27.49 -25.03
C VAL A 693 25.05 -28.76 -24.28
N TYR A 694 25.26 -29.92 -24.89
CA TYR A 694 25.28 -31.20 -24.18
C TYR A 694 26.73 -31.55 -23.84
N ASN A 695 27.02 -31.67 -22.55
CA ASN A 695 28.35 -31.94 -22.03
C ASN A 695 28.23 -32.95 -20.87
N VAL A 696 27.89 -34.19 -21.21
CA VAL A 696 27.85 -35.30 -20.24
C VAL A 696 29.12 -36.16 -20.34
N GLY A 697 29.19 -37.23 -19.56
CA GLY A 697 30.26 -38.23 -19.66
C GLY A 697 29.99 -39.21 -20.80
N SER A 698 30.31 -40.49 -20.56
CA SER A 698 30.11 -41.58 -21.51
C SER A 698 28.67 -42.11 -21.59
N GLY A 699 27.72 -41.51 -20.85
CA GLY A 699 26.32 -41.89 -20.86
C GLY A 699 25.60 -41.60 -22.19
N ASN A 700 24.77 -42.55 -22.63
CA ASN A 700 23.89 -42.39 -23.79
C ASN A 700 22.59 -41.66 -23.40
N ARG A 701 22.10 -40.76 -24.27
CA ARG A 701 20.97 -39.88 -24.00
C ARG A 701 20.07 -39.76 -25.22
N THR A 702 18.76 -39.89 -25.03
CA THR A 702 17.77 -39.63 -26.10
C THR A 702 16.93 -38.42 -25.74
N TYR A 703 16.84 -37.47 -26.68
CA TYR A 703 16.03 -36.26 -26.59
C TYR A 703 15.05 -36.22 -27.76
N ALA A 704 13.75 -36.26 -27.42
CA ALA A 704 12.64 -36.38 -28.35
C ALA A 704 11.85 -35.06 -28.51
N GLY A 705 12.02 -34.12 -27.59
CA GLY A 705 11.52 -32.75 -27.72
C GLY A 705 12.14 -32.03 -28.91
N VAL A 706 11.44 -31.01 -29.40
CA VAL A 706 11.90 -30.19 -30.53
C VAL A 706 12.80 -29.07 -30.02
N ILE A 707 14.04 -29.02 -30.50
CA ILE A 707 14.89 -27.83 -30.45
C ILE A 707 14.53 -26.94 -31.66
N SER A 708 14.22 -25.67 -31.41
CA SER A 708 13.76 -24.68 -32.39
C SER A 708 14.50 -23.34 -32.21
N GLY A 709 14.35 -22.38 -33.14
CA GLY A 709 14.92 -21.03 -33.03
C GLY A 709 16.14 -20.79 -33.93
N ASN A 710 17.00 -19.83 -33.57
CA ASN A 710 18.17 -19.43 -34.37
C ASN A 710 19.54 -19.67 -33.70
N GLY A 711 19.53 -20.15 -32.45
CA GLY A 711 20.74 -20.46 -31.68
C GLY A 711 21.45 -21.74 -32.13
N SER A 712 22.68 -21.93 -31.66
CA SER A 712 23.53 -23.09 -31.99
C SER A 712 23.30 -24.28 -31.07
N LEU A 713 23.66 -25.47 -31.54
CA LEU A 713 23.73 -26.71 -30.75
C LEU A 713 25.16 -27.24 -30.71
N THR A 714 25.63 -27.63 -29.53
CA THR A 714 26.96 -28.23 -29.35
C THR A 714 26.86 -29.57 -28.61
N GLN A 715 27.51 -30.59 -29.14
CA GLN A 715 27.74 -31.89 -28.48
C GLN A 715 29.23 -31.96 -28.07
N ASN A 716 29.49 -31.95 -26.77
CA ASN A 716 30.80 -32.01 -26.12
C ASN A 716 31.02 -33.32 -25.34
N SER A 717 30.05 -34.24 -25.33
CA SER A 717 30.03 -35.38 -24.40
C SER A 717 31.04 -36.47 -24.76
N ALA A 718 32.25 -36.39 -24.18
CA ALA A 718 33.37 -37.27 -24.54
C ALA A 718 33.06 -38.75 -24.29
N GLY A 719 32.99 -39.53 -25.38
CA GLY A 719 32.65 -40.97 -25.36
C GLY A 719 31.17 -41.28 -25.15
N GLY A 720 30.30 -40.27 -24.97
CA GLY A 720 28.85 -40.44 -24.83
C GLY A 720 28.10 -40.24 -26.14
N THR A 721 26.84 -40.67 -26.18
CA THR A 721 25.96 -40.50 -27.36
C THR A 721 24.79 -39.59 -27.04
N LEU A 722 24.58 -38.54 -27.83
CA LEU A 722 23.33 -37.78 -27.87
C LEU A 722 22.51 -38.21 -29.08
N THR A 723 21.29 -38.68 -28.86
CA THR A 723 20.32 -39.04 -29.90
C THR A 723 19.20 -38.00 -29.94
N LEU A 724 19.09 -37.26 -31.04
CA LEU A 724 17.98 -36.36 -31.34
C LEU A 724 16.92 -37.10 -32.15
N SER A 725 15.82 -37.50 -31.51
CA SER A 725 14.69 -38.17 -32.15
C SER A 725 13.52 -37.24 -32.50
N GLY A 726 13.52 -36.00 -32.00
CA GLY A 726 12.59 -34.96 -32.43
C GLY A 726 12.93 -34.37 -33.80
N ASN A 727 11.94 -33.78 -34.48
CA ASN A 727 12.16 -33.01 -35.71
C ASN A 727 12.56 -31.58 -35.35
N ASN A 728 13.87 -31.34 -35.22
CA ASN A 728 14.40 -30.07 -34.75
C ASN A 728 14.44 -29.02 -35.86
N THR A 729 14.00 -27.80 -35.53
CA THR A 729 13.82 -26.69 -36.47
C THR A 729 14.74 -25.50 -36.19
N TYR A 730 15.76 -25.67 -35.34
CA TYR A 730 16.76 -24.62 -35.12
C TYR A 730 17.67 -24.44 -36.34
N THR A 731 17.99 -23.19 -36.68
CA THR A 731 18.75 -22.84 -37.89
C THR A 731 20.21 -22.47 -37.64
N GLY A 732 20.60 -22.21 -36.39
CA GLY A 732 21.99 -21.97 -35.99
C GLY A 732 22.87 -23.21 -36.19
N ALA A 733 24.19 -23.01 -36.16
CA ALA A 733 25.16 -24.07 -36.43
C ALA A 733 25.12 -25.21 -35.39
N THR A 734 25.53 -26.41 -35.83
CA THR A 734 25.72 -27.59 -34.98
C THR A 734 27.20 -27.95 -34.91
N SER A 735 27.75 -28.14 -33.70
CA SER A 735 29.14 -28.55 -33.51
C SER A 735 29.22 -29.84 -32.70
N VAL A 736 29.77 -30.90 -33.30
CA VAL A 736 30.04 -32.18 -32.62
C VAL A 736 31.52 -32.24 -32.29
N ASN A 737 31.87 -31.76 -31.09
CA ASN A 737 33.26 -31.60 -30.66
C ASN A 737 33.85 -32.87 -30.04
N ALA A 738 33.01 -33.74 -29.46
CA ALA A 738 33.42 -35.03 -28.89
C ALA A 738 32.23 -36.00 -28.78
N GLY A 739 32.53 -37.30 -28.81
CA GLY A 739 31.52 -38.36 -28.72
C GLY A 739 30.65 -38.45 -29.97
N THR A 740 29.44 -38.98 -29.82
CA THR A 740 28.52 -39.27 -30.92
C THR A 740 27.30 -38.35 -30.88
N LEU A 741 26.90 -37.82 -32.05
CA LEU A 741 25.58 -37.23 -32.30
C LEU A 741 24.81 -38.12 -33.29
N ILE A 742 23.74 -38.76 -32.82
CA ILE A 742 22.75 -39.45 -33.65
C ILE A 742 21.56 -38.53 -33.88
N VAL A 743 21.07 -38.45 -35.12
CA VAL A 743 19.83 -37.74 -35.48
C VAL A 743 18.87 -38.74 -36.12
N SER A 744 17.90 -39.23 -35.36
CA SER A 744 16.84 -40.13 -35.83
C SER A 744 15.54 -39.39 -36.19
N GLY A 745 15.42 -38.11 -35.81
CA GLY A 745 14.42 -37.18 -36.34
C GLY A 745 15.00 -36.33 -37.48
N ALA A 746 15.09 -35.02 -37.27
CA ALA A 746 15.68 -34.07 -38.22
C ALA A 746 16.41 -32.93 -37.49
N ILE A 747 17.29 -32.20 -38.20
CA ILE A 747 17.79 -30.88 -37.77
C ILE A 747 17.77 -29.89 -38.95
N ALA A 748 17.43 -28.63 -38.71
CA ALA A 748 17.41 -27.56 -39.73
C ALA A 748 18.68 -26.66 -39.72
N SER A 749 19.76 -27.15 -39.09
CA SER A 749 21.01 -26.41 -38.84
C SER A 749 21.72 -26.01 -40.13
N SER A 750 22.03 -24.72 -40.29
CA SER A 750 22.70 -24.13 -41.46
C SER A 750 24.06 -24.76 -41.80
N VAL A 751 24.83 -25.15 -40.80
CA VAL A 751 26.10 -25.89 -40.97
C VAL A 751 26.31 -26.85 -39.80
N THR A 752 26.87 -28.02 -40.06
CA THR A 752 27.28 -28.99 -39.03
C THR A 752 28.79 -29.23 -39.14
N THR A 753 29.52 -29.03 -38.06
CA THR A 753 30.96 -29.35 -37.97
C THR A 753 31.17 -30.54 -37.02
N VAL A 754 32.09 -31.44 -37.38
CA VAL A 754 32.45 -32.62 -36.57
C VAL A 754 33.96 -32.61 -36.37
N ALA A 755 34.39 -32.53 -35.10
CA ALA A 755 35.78 -32.41 -34.71
C ALA A 755 36.49 -33.79 -34.65
N PRO A 756 37.83 -33.83 -34.67
CA PRO A 756 38.61 -35.07 -34.61
C PRO A 756 38.16 -36.07 -33.54
N GLY A 757 37.95 -37.33 -33.94
CA GLY A 757 37.50 -38.41 -33.06
C GLY A 757 36.02 -38.36 -32.66
N ALA A 758 35.24 -37.39 -33.15
CA ALA A 758 33.79 -37.35 -32.96
C ALA A 758 33.03 -38.04 -34.10
N VAL A 759 31.78 -38.41 -33.84
CA VAL A 759 30.93 -39.18 -34.77
C VAL A 759 29.60 -38.47 -34.98
N LEU A 760 29.18 -38.36 -36.24
CA LEU A 760 27.84 -37.89 -36.63
C LEU A 760 27.10 -39.01 -37.38
N THR A 761 25.84 -39.26 -37.03
CA THR A 761 25.03 -40.30 -37.66
C THR A 761 23.61 -39.80 -37.90
N PHE A 762 23.16 -39.69 -39.15
CA PHE A 762 21.73 -39.55 -39.45
C PHE A 762 21.10 -40.92 -39.65
N THR A 763 19.96 -41.16 -39.00
CA THR A 763 19.06 -42.28 -39.26
C THR A 763 17.64 -41.83 -39.61
N GLY A 764 17.31 -40.55 -39.36
CA GLY A 764 16.06 -39.91 -39.79
C GLY A 764 16.13 -39.28 -41.18
N SER A 765 15.00 -38.73 -41.64
CA SER A 765 14.77 -38.49 -43.07
C SER A 765 15.30 -37.17 -43.66
N SER A 766 15.79 -36.22 -42.87
CA SER A 766 16.10 -34.88 -43.41
C SER A 766 17.13 -34.07 -42.62
N TYR A 767 18.07 -33.49 -43.36
CA TYR A 767 19.00 -32.44 -42.97
C TYR A 767 19.21 -31.45 -44.14
N ALA A 768 19.34 -30.16 -43.84
CA ALA A 768 19.24 -29.09 -44.85
C ALA A 768 20.47 -28.17 -44.98
N GLY A 769 21.51 -28.35 -44.15
CA GLY A 769 22.72 -27.53 -44.17
C GLY A 769 23.93 -28.24 -44.79
N ASN A 770 25.09 -27.60 -44.72
CA ASN A 770 26.36 -28.21 -45.14
C ASN A 770 27.05 -28.92 -43.96
N ILE A 771 27.74 -30.02 -44.22
CA ILE A 771 28.54 -30.76 -43.23
C ILE A 771 30.04 -30.59 -43.50
N SER A 772 30.81 -30.44 -42.44
CA SER A 772 32.28 -30.50 -42.46
C SER A 772 32.79 -31.50 -41.43
N ILE A 773 33.43 -32.57 -41.89
CA ILE A 773 34.02 -33.65 -41.08
C ILE A 773 35.53 -33.44 -41.02
N GLY A 774 36.07 -33.28 -39.81
CA GLY A 774 37.50 -33.08 -39.56
C GLY A 774 38.31 -34.38 -39.46
N ALA A 775 39.61 -34.22 -39.28
CA ALA A 775 40.59 -35.32 -39.31
C ALA A 775 40.31 -36.40 -38.26
N GLY A 776 40.14 -37.65 -38.67
CA GLY A 776 39.80 -38.77 -37.80
C GLY A 776 38.40 -38.72 -37.21
N ALA A 777 37.50 -37.89 -37.74
CA ALA A 777 36.06 -37.92 -37.43
C ALA A 777 35.30 -38.84 -38.39
N SER A 778 34.14 -39.34 -37.96
CA SER A 778 33.31 -40.26 -38.77
C SER A 778 31.92 -39.71 -39.03
N PHE A 779 31.43 -39.92 -40.24
CA PHE A 779 30.07 -39.60 -40.66
C PHE A 779 29.34 -40.83 -41.19
N SER A 780 28.07 -40.98 -40.80
CA SER A 780 27.19 -42.04 -41.26
C SER A 780 25.82 -41.50 -41.67
N LEU A 781 25.32 -41.89 -42.84
CA LEU A 781 24.06 -41.42 -43.41
C LEU A 781 23.12 -42.59 -43.75
N GLY A 782 22.05 -42.76 -42.98
CA GLY A 782 21.04 -43.80 -43.21
C GLY A 782 20.25 -43.62 -44.51
N THR A 783 19.59 -44.69 -44.96
CA THR A 783 18.92 -44.78 -46.29
C THR A 783 17.83 -43.75 -46.55
N ALA A 784 17.13 -43.27 -45.52
CA ALA A 784 16.14 -42.21 -45.64
C ALA A 784 16.75 -40.80 -45.55
N GLY A 785 18.01 -40.67 -45.15
CA GLY A 785 18.65 -39.40 -44.85
C GLY A 785 18.96 -38.57 -46.10
N THR A 786 18.65 -37.28 -46.04
CA THR A 786 19.06 -36.27 -47.03
C THR A 786 19.95 -35.24 -46.33
N ALA A 787 21.01 -34.76 -46.99
CA ALA A 787 21.91 -33.73 -46.49
C ALA A 787 22.29 -32.73 -47.60
N GLY A 788 22.77 -31.53 -47.22
CA GLY A 788 23.38 -30.57 -48.15
C GLY A 788 24.80 -30.98 -48.56
N ALA A 789 25.68 -30.01 -48.86
CA ALA A 789 27.05 -30.33 -49.28
C ALA A 789 27.89 -30.86 -48.11
N VAL A 790 28.61 -31.96 -48.32
CA VAL A 790 29.41 -32.67 -47.33
C VAL A 790 30.89 -32.58 -47.72
N ALA A 791 31.70 -31.96 -46.87
CA ALA A 791 33.15 -31.90 -47.00
C ALA A 791 33.81 -32.74 -45.90
N ILE A 792 34.82 -33.53 -46.25
CA ILE A 792 35.46 -34.50 -45.36
C ILE A 792 36.98 -34.36 -45.51
N THR A 793 37.67 -34.02 -44.43
CA THR A 793 39.12 -33.76 -44.41
C THR A 793 39.78 -34.73 -43.46
N ASP A 794 40.61 -35.64 -43.99
CA ASP A 794 41.25 -36.76 -43.29
C ASP A 794 40.27 -37.61 -42.43
N GLY A 795 38.99 -37.72 -42.83
CA GLY A 795 37.90 -38.35 -42.06
C GLY A 795 37.12 -39.43 -42.84
N THR A 796 36.17 -40.10 -42.18
CA THR A 796 35.48 -41.29 -42.74
C THR A 796 34.01 -41.02 -43.09
N PHE A 797 33.55 -41.49 -44.25
CA PHE A 797 32.14 -41.58 -44.64
C PHE A 797 31.66 -43.03 -44.73
N THR A 798 30.45 -43.27 -44.25
CA THR A 798 29.65 -44.50 -44.44
C THR A 798 28.20 -44.11 -44.72
N GLY A 799 27.39 -44.99 -45.30
CA GLY A 799 25.96 -44.73 -45.47
C GLY A 799 25.43 -44.95 -46.88
N ALA A 800 24.12 -44.70 -47.04
CA ALA A 800 23.31 -45.01 -48.22
C ALA A 800 22.16 -44.00 -48.42
N GLY A 801 22.35 -42.74 -48.00
CA GLY A 801 21.38 -41.66 -48.18
C GLY A 801 21.80 -40.64 -49.25
N THR A 802 21.04 -39.55 -49.37
CA THR A 802 21.26 -38.46 -50.34
C THR A 802 22.11 -37.33 -49.76
N VAL A 803 23.10 -36.85 -50.51
CA VAL A 803 23.94 -35.67 -50.20
C VAL A 803 23.90 -34.65 -51.35
N GLY A 804 24.28 -33.41 -51.10
CA GLY A 804 24.36 -32.34 -52.12
C GLY A 804 25.53 -32.57 -53.09
N SER A 805 26.69 -31.96 -52.79
CA SER A 805 27.99 -32.42 -53.30
C SER A 805 28.74 -33.14 -52.17
N LEU A 806 29.64 -34.06 -52.53
CA LEU A 806 30.49 -34.81 -51.60
C LEU A 806 31.96 -34.61 -51.97
N THR A 807 32.75 -34.05 -51.05
CA THR A 807 34.15 -33.69 -51.29
C THR A 807 35.06 -34.30 -50.22
N PHE A 808 35.98 -35.16 -50.63
CA PHE A 808 37.01 -35.74 -49.79
C PHE A 808 38.37 -35.05 -50.02
N ILE A 809 39.03 -34.71 -48.92
CA ILE A 809 40.30 -34.00 -48.87
C ILE A 809 41.26 -34.81 -47.97
N GLY A 810 42.50 -34.95 -48.39
CA GLY A 810 43.53 -35.64 -47.62
C GLY A 810 43.26 -37.14 -47.46
N ALA A 811 43.75 -37.72 -46.37
CA ALA A 811 43.70 -39.14 -46.02
C ALA A 811 42.31 -39.62 -45.56
N SER A 812 41.26 -39.12 -46.23
CA SER A 812 39.88 -39.47 -45.94
C SER A 812 39.53 -40.88 -46.43
N VAL A 813 38.47 -41.46 -45.86
CA VAL A 813 37.96 -42.78 -46.23
C VAL A 813 36.50 -42.67 -46.66
N PHE A 814 36.15 -43.30 -47.78
CA PHE A 814 34.80 -43.41 -48.30
C PHE A 814 34.42 -44.89 -48.39
N SER A 815 33.72 -45.42 -47.39
CA SER A 815 33.35 -46.84 -47.35
C SER A 815 31.83 -47.02 -47.54
N PRO A 816 31.26 -46.79 -48.75
CA PRO A 816 29.85 -47.08 -49.01
C PRO A 816 29.53 -48.57 -48.81
N GLY A 817 30.51 -49.48 -48.99
CA GLY A 817 30.35 -50.93 -48.76
C GLY A 817 29.88 -51.31 -47.36
N ASN A 818 30.03 -50.44 -46.36
CA ASN A 818 29.49 -50.65 -45.01
C ASN A 818 28.02 -50.18 -44.88
N SER A 819 27.17 -50.37 -45.91
CA SER A 819 25.80 -49.87 -45.89
C SER A 819 24.76 -50.75 -46.58
N PRO A 820 23.50 -50.78 -46.10
CA PRO A 820 22.42 -51.46 -46.79
C PRO A 820 21.78 -50.55 -47.86
N GLY A 821 22.55 -50.12 -48.88
CA GLY A 821 22.00 -49.39 -50.03
C GLY A 821 22.95 -48.41 -50.76
N THR A 822 22.36 -47.63 -51.65
CA THR A 822 23.05 -46.69 -52.57
C THR A 822 23.29 -45.31 -51.96
N VAL A 823 24.52 -44.79 -52.03
CA VAL A 823 24.79 -43.36 -51.79
C VAL A 823 24.21 -42.56 -52.96
N THR A 824 23.41 -41.54 -52.67
CA THR A 824 22.81 -40.69 -53.72
C THR A 824 23.41 -39.29 -53.67
N ILE A 825 23.72 -38.71 -54.82
CA ILE A 825 24.20 -37.34 -54.98
C ILE A 825 23.12 -36.55 -55.72
N ALA A 826 22.70 -35.43 -55.15
CA ALA A 826 21.60 -34.64 -55.67
C ALA A 826 21.93 -34.03 -57.05
N ASP A 827 20.88 -33.69 -57.81
CA ASP A 827 21.04 -33.18 -59.18
C ASP A 827 21.83 -31.87 -59.21
N GLY A 828 22.85 -31.80 -60.09
CA GLY A 828 23.84 -30.72 -60.12
C GLY A 828 24.96 -30.83 -59.07
N GLY A 829 24.91 -31.85 -58.21
CA GLY A 829 25.94 -32.19 -57.23
C GLY A 829 27.14 -32.92 -57.85
N THR A 830 28.26 -32.89 -57.14
CA THR A 830 29.57 -33.42 -57.58
C THR A 830 30.17 -34.35 -56.54
N LEU A 831 30.81 -35.44 -56.98
CA LEU A 831 31.72 -36.23 -56.13
C LEU A 831 33.16 -35.85 -56.45
N THR A 832 33.88 -35.30 -55.47
CA THR A 832 35.31 -35.01 -55.59
C THR A 832 36.07 -35.84 -54.56
N MET A 833 37.01 -36.64 -55.03
CA MET A 833 38.01 -37.32 -54.19
C MET A 833 39.37 -36.63 -54.32
N SER A 834 40.32 -37.01 -53.47
CA SER A 834 41.71 -36.56 -53.54
C SER A 834 42.69 -37.75 -53.52
N LEU A 835 43.94 -37.55 -53.97
CA LEU A 835 44.97 -38.58 -54.11
C LEU A 835 45.19 -39.47 -52.87
N SER A 836 44.97 -38.93 -51.67
CA SER A 836 45.11 -39.67 -50.40
C SER A 836 43.81 -40.32 -49.93
N THR A 837 42.68 -40.10 -50.62
CA THR A 837 41.37 -40.66 -50.27
C THR A 837 41.31 -42.14 -50.63
N VAL A 838 40.89 -42.98 -49.68
CA VAL A 838 40.64 -44.41 -49.87
C VAL A 838 39.15 -44.64 -50.06
N SER A 839 38.75 -45.45 -51.04
CA SER A 839 37.35 -45.85 -51.23
C SER A 839 37.16 -47.36 -51.14
N ASP A 840 36.32 -47.82 -50.21
CA ASP A 840 36.03 -49.24 -50.00
C ASP A 840 34.63 -49.59 -50.53
N PHE A 841 34.60 -50.22 -51.70
CA PHE A 841 33.38 -50.73 -52.32
C PHE A 841 33.29 -52.23 -52.11
N GLU A 842 32.25 -52.68 -51.40
CA GLU A 842 31.95 -54.09 -51.24
C GLU A 842 31.06 -54.58 -52.40
N ILE A 843 31.31 -55.82 -52.85
CA ILE A 843 30.60 -56.44 -53.96
C ILE A 843 30.11 -57.80 -53.49
N THR A 844 28.93 -57.81 -52.85
CA THR A 844 28.40 -58.95 -52.09
C THR A 844 27.79 -60.09 -52.93
N SER A 845 27.55 -59.87 -54.24
CA SER A 845 26.82 -60.80 -55.12
C SER A 845 27.51 -60.99 -56.48
N PRO A 846 27.61 -62.22 -57.02
CA PRO A 846 28.08 -62.48 -58.39
C PRO A 846 27.01 -62.24 -59.47
N LEU A 847 25.74 -61.99 -59.09
CA LEU A 847 24.63 -61.76 -60.02
C LEU A 847 24.43 -60.26 -60.24
N PHE A 848 25.07 -59.72 -61.28
CA PHE A 848 25.13 -58.28 -61.63
C PHE A 848 23.79 -57.67 -62.11
N GLY A 849 22.79 -57.68 -61.22
CA GLY A 849 21.50 -57.04 -61.38
C GLY A 849 21.44 -55.65 -60.73
N THR A 850 20.49 -54.84 -61.19
CA THR A 850 20.23 -53.49 -60.67
C THR A 850 19.68 -53.53 -59.24
N GLY A 851 20.34 -52.86 -58.30
CA GLY A 851 19.83 -52.64 -56.93
C GLY A 851 20.39 -53.54 -55.82
N THR A 852 21.48 -54.27 -56.06
CA THR A 852 22.10 -55.22 -55.09
C THR A 852 23.59 -54.93 -54.80
N TYR A 853 24.02 -53.68 -54.93
CA TYR A 853 25.41 -53.24 -54.70
C TYR A 853 25.45 -51.86 -54.05
N ASP A 854 26.61 -51.49 -53.51
CA ASP A 854 26.85 -50.21 -52.84
C ASP A 854 27.26 -49.14 -53.86
N LEU A 855 26.33 -48.82 -54.77
CA LEU A 855 26.53 -47.80 -55.81
C LEU A 855 26.59 -46.37 -55.25
N VAL A 856 27.16 -45.46 -56.03
CA VAL A 856 26.93 -44.01 -55.92
C VAL A 856 26.13 -43.52 -57.13
N ASN A 857 24.89 -43.05 -56.94
CA ASN A 857 23.98 -42.65 -58.04
C ASN A 857 23.56 -41.18 -57.98
N GLY A 858 22.96 -40.67 -59.06
CA GLY A 858 22.15 -39.45 -59.04
C GLY A 858 20.74 -39.67 -58.48
N THR A 859 19.94 -38.60 -58.36
CA THR A 859 18.54 -38.69 -57.92
C THR A 859 17.71 -39.57 -58.87
N ALA A 860 16.68 -40.24 -58.37
CA ALA A 860 15.93 -41.29 -59.10
C ALA A 860 15.49 -40.91 -60.53
N GLY A 861 16.26 -41.34 -61.53
CA GLY A 861 16.03 -41.09 -62.97
C GLY A 861 17.07 -40.19 -63.65
N GLY A 862 17.98 -39.59 -62.90
CA GLY A 862 19.09 -38.76 -63.38
C GLY A 862 20.45 -39.24 -62.86
N SER A 863 21.51 -38.82 -63.53
CA SER A 863 22.90 -39.02 -63.11
C SER A 863 23.45 -37.69 -62.57
N PHE A 864 24.34 -37.72 -61.58
CA PHE A 864 24.91 -36.49 -61.00
C PHE A 864 25.95 -35.83 -61.92
N GLU A 865 26.37 -34.59 -61.65
CA GLU A 865 27.08 -33.73 -62.62
C GLU A 865 28.45 -34.29 -63.03
N SER A 866 29.30 -34.58 -62.03
CA SER A 866 30.66 -35.09 -62.27
C SER A 866 31.19 -35.89 -61.09
N VAL A 867 32.05 -36.87 -61.41
CA VAL A 867 32.93 -37.54 -60.46
C VAL A 867 34.39 -37.23 -60.82
N VAL A 868 35.16 -36.76 -59.84
CA VAL A 868 36.59 -36.46 -59.94
C VAL A 868 37.34 -37.38 -58.99
N PHE A 869 38.25 -38.19 -59.50
CA PHE A 869 38.92 -39.23 -58.72
C PHE A 869 40.40 -39.44 -59.08
N ASP A 870 41.25 -39.41 -58.07
CA ASP A 870 42.71 -39.62 -58.12
C ASP A 870 43.22 -40.50 -56.95
N GLY A 871 42.36 -40.78 -55.96
CA GLY A 871 42.65 -41.59 -54.77
C GLY A 871 42.90 -43.08 -55.02
N THR A 872 42.76 -43.91 -53.97
CA THR A 872 42.84 -45.37 -54.02
C THR A 872 41.45 -46.00 -53.99
N LEU A 873 41.18 -46.94 -54.89
CA LEU A 873 39.95 -47.75 -54.91
C LEU A 873 40.25 -49.17 -54.41
N ASN A 874 39.53 -49.63 -53.40
CA ASN A 874 39.53 -51.00 -52.90
C ASN A 874 38.22 -51.69 -53.31
N LEU A 875 38.32 -52.73 -54.12
CA LEU A 875 37.20 -53.58 -54.54
C LEU A 875 37.22 -54.87 -53.71
N ILE A 876 36.22 -55.03 -52.84
CA ILE A 876 36.14 -56.10 -51.84
C ILE A 876 35.03 -57.08 -52.26
N PHE A 877 35.40 -58.23 -52.80
CA PHE A 877 34.46 -59.27 -53.24
C PHE A 877 34.19 -60.22 -52.06
N SER A 878 33.07 -60.05 -51.35
CA SER A 878 32.76 -60.75 -50.09
C SER A 878 31.81 -61.96 -50.23
N GLY A 879 31.18 -62.11 -51.39
CA GLY A 879 30.37 -63.27 -51.76
C GLY A 879 31.22 -64.45 -52.26
N SER A 880 30.64 -65.30 -53.11
CA SER A 880 31.35 -66.44 -53.71
C SER A 880 30.73 -66.85 -55.04
N GLY A 881 31.51 -67.53 -55.89
CA GLY A 881 31.03 -67.99 -57.21
C GLY A 881 31.07 -66.89 -58.27
N TYR A 882 32.06 -66.00 -58.19
CA TYR A 882 32.31 -65.04 -59.25
C TYR A 882 32.83 -65.79 -60.49
N SER A 883 32.46 -65.31 -61.67
CA SER A 883 32.86 -65.93 -62.93
C SER A 883 33.22 -64.87 -63.96
N VAL A 884 33.91 -65.29 -65.02
CA VAL A 884 34.14 -64.44 -66.20
C VAL A 884 32.79 -64.14 -66.85
N SER A 885 32.30 -62.92 -66.66
CA SER A 885 30.98 -62.48 -67.11
C SER A 885 31.09 -61.30 -68.08
N ALA A 886 30.17 -61.24 -69.04
CA ALA A 886 30.04 -60.12 -69.96
C ALA A 886 29.30 -58.91 -69.35
N THR A 887 28.60 -59.08 -68.21
CA THR A 887 28.03 -57.97 -67.43
C THR A 887 29.03 -57.46 -66.40
N ALA A 888 29.24 -56.14 -66.41
CA ALA A 888 30.10 -55.42 -65.49
C ALA A 888 29.28 -54.59 -64.49
N VAL A 889 29.83 -54.29 -63.31
CA VAL A 889 29.16 -53.50 -62.26
C VAL A 889 29.47 -52.01 -62.45
N LYS A 890 28.47 -51.18 -62.74
CA LYS A 890 28.62 -49.71 -62.67
C LYS A 890 28.63 -49.30 -61.19
N ILE A 891 29.72 -48.71 -60.70
CA ILE A 891 29.82 -48.27 -59.29
C ILE A 891 29.52 -46.78 -59.08
N PHE A 892 29.55 -45.98 -60.15
CA PHE A 892 29.12 -44.57 -60.15
C PHE A 892 28.11 -44.33 -61.28
N ASP A 893 26.94 -43.74 -61.02
CA ASP A 893 25.98 -43.35 -62.05
C ASP A 893 25.94 -41.81 -62.25
N VAL A 894 26.79 -41.34 -63.16
CA VAL A 894 27.21 -39.93 -63.31
C VAL A 894 27.25 -39.51 -64.78
N ASN A 895 27.02 -38.22 -65.05
CA ASN A 895 27.08 -37.64 -66.41
C ASN A 895 28.50 -37.54 -66.97
N SER A 896 29.50 -37.35 -66.10
CA SER A 896 30.90 -37.17 -66.50
C SER A 896 31.91 -37.74 -65.50
N TYR A 897 33.00 -38.31 -66.03
CA TYR A 897 34.12 -38.86 -65.27
C TYR A 897 35.38 -38.03 -65.53
N SER A 898 36.19 -37.79 -64.49
CA SER A 898 37.47 -37.09 -64.60
C SER A 898 38.51 -37.65 -63.62
N GLY A 899 39.77 -37.73 -64.05
CA GLY A 899 40.87 -38.31 -63.29
C GLY A 899 41.08 -39.81 -63.56
N ALA A 900 41.86 -40.44 -62.69
CA ALA A 900 42.16 -41.87 -62.68
C ALA A 900 42.67 -42.26 -61.28
N PHE A 901 42.15 -43.34 -60.70
CA PHE A 901 42.62 -43.84 -59.39
C PHE A 901 44.12 -44.15 -59.43
N SER A 902 44.87 -43.63 -58.45
CA SER A 902 46.31 -43.87 -58.30
C SER A 902 46.64 -45.32 -57.97
N THR A 903 45.70 -46.08 -57.39
CA THR A 903 45.78 -47.52 -57.18
C THR A 903 44.37 -48.11 -57.19
N VAL A 904 44.20 -49.28 -57.82
CA VAL A 904 42.99 -50.11 -57.72
C VAL A 904 43.40 -51.45 -57.13
N ASN A 905 42.98 -51.72 -55.90
CA ASN A 905 43.18 -52.98 -55.20
C ASN A 905 41.96 -53.88 -55.37
N VAL A 906 42.18 -55.19 -55.44
CA VAL A 906 41.14 -56.22 -55.54
C VAL A 906 41.40 -57.27 -54.47
N SER A 907 40.37 -57.62 -53.70
CA SER A 907 40.45 -58.64 -52.65
C SER A 907 39.19 -59.52 -52.61
N GLY A 908 39.33 -60.73 -52.06
CA GLY A 908 38.22 -61.69 -51.89
C GLY A 908 37.76 -62.45 -53.16
N LEU A 909 38.26 -62.07 -54.34
CA LEU A 909 37.91 -62.70 -55.61
C LEU A 909 38.48 -64.13 -55.76
N ASP A 910 37.72 -65.02 -56.39
CA ASP A 910 38.07 -66.44 -56.62
C ASP A 910 39.41 -66.62 -57.37
N THR A 911 40.19 -67.64 -56.99
CA THR A 911 41.56 -67.87 -57.51
C THR A 911 41.57 -68.12 -59.01
N GLY A 912 42.36 -67.33 -59.76
CA GLY A 912 42.44 -67.41 -61.22
C GLY A 912 41.64 -66.32 -61.94
N LEU A 913 40.94 -65.45 -61.20
CA LEU A 913 40.26 -64.27 -61.74
C LEU A 913 40.98 -62.97 -61.38
N VAL A 914 40.71 -61.91 -62.14
CA VAL A 914 41.11 -60.53 -61.87
C VAL A 914 39.94 -59.60 -62.15
N ALA A 915 39.78 -58.56 -61.33
CA ALA A 915 38.81 -57.49 -61.58
C ALA A 915 39.52 -56.21 -62.04
N THR A 916 38.91 -55.48 -62.98
CA THR A 916 39.46 -54.25 -63.56
C THR A 916 38.38 -53.17 -63.60
N PHE A 917 38.69 -51.99 -63.08
CA PHE A 917 37.85 -50.80 -63.18
C PHE A 917 38.19 -49.97 -64.43
N ASP A 918 37.19 -49.57 -65.20
CA ASP A 918 37.31 -48.63 -66.32
C ASP A 918 36.89 -47.22 -65.89
N SER A 919 37.86 -46.31 -65.79
CA SER A 919 37.69 -44.90 -65.46
C SER A 919 36.90 -44.09 -66.50
N THR A 920 36.72 -44.62 -67.71
CA THR A 920 35.98 -43.97 -68.80
C THR A 920 34.47 -44.17 -68.67
N THR A 921 34.05 -45.30 -68.11
CA THR A 921 32.65 -45.74 -68.08
C THR A 921 32.08 -45.98 -66.68
N GLY A 922 32.94 -46.07 -65.66
CA GLY A 922 32.57 -46.30 -64.25
C GLY A 922 32.30 -47.77 -63.90
N TYR A 923 32.71 -48.71 -64.74
CA TYR A 923 32.40 -50.14 -64.61
C TYR A 923 33.56 -50.97 -64.06
N VAL A 924 33.24 -51.96 -63.22
CA VAL A 924 34.12 -53.04 -62.78
C VAL A 924 33.80 -54.31 -63.57
N SER A 925 34.80 -54.85 -64.26
CA SER A 925 34.72 -56.08 -65.07
C SER A 925 35.55 -57.22 -64.45
N ILE A 926 35.16 -58.48 -64.65
CA ILE A 926 35.89 -59.66 -64.16
C ILE A 926 36.36 -60.52 -65.34
N ALA A 927 37.66 -60.82 -65.37
CA ALA A 927 38.30 -61.64 -66.38
C ALA A 927 39.11 -62.79 -65.74
N ALA A 928 39.41 -63.83 -66.52
CA ALA A 928 40.39 -64.83 -66.11
C ALA A 928 41.81 -64.24 -66.20
N ILE A 929 42.67 -64.59 -65.26
CA ILE A 929 44.11 -64.34 -65.35
C ILE A 929 44.64 -65.15 -66.54
N PRO A 930 45.31 -64.53 -67.54
CA PRO A 930 45.84 -65.27 -68.69
C PRO A 930 46.87 -66.30 -68.25
N GLU A 931 46.81 -67.52 -68.80
CA GLU A 931 47.83 -68.52 -68.52
C GLU A 931 49.22 -68.06 -69.01
N PRO A 932 50.33 -68.49 -68.35
CA PRO A 932 51.65 -67.86 -68.52
C PRO A 932 52.23 -67.86 -69.95
N SER A 933 51.70 -68.69 -70.84
CA SER A 933 52.09 -68.75 -72.26
C SER A 933 51.78 -67.46 -73.05
N ALA A 934 50.84 -66.62 -72.57
CA ALA A 934 50.42 -65.40 -73.27
C ALA A 934 51.50 -64.30 -73.36
N TYR A 935 52.48 -64.27 -72.45
CA TYR A 935 53.45 -63.17 -72.35
C TYR A 935 54.63 -63.22 -73.35
N ALA A 936 54.74 -64.25 -74.17
CA ALA A 936 55.86 -64.43 -75.10
C ALA A 936 55.97 -63.35 -76.21
N ALA A 937 54.91 -62.56 -76.46
CA ALA A 937 54.83 -61.63 -77.58
C ALA A 937 55.54 -60.26 -77.36
N PHE A 938 55.81 -59.85 -76.12
CA PHE A 938 56.20 -58.46 -75.81
C PHE A 938 57.70 -58.21 -75.55
N ALA A 939 58.58 -59.16 -75.84
CA ALA A 939 60.04 -58.98 -75.76
C ALA A 939 60.65 -58.12 -76.89
N GLY A 940 59.86 -57.69 -77.89
CA GLY A 940 60.37 -57.17 -79.17
C GLY A 940 60.84 -55.70 -79.21
N LEU A 941 60.44 -54.84 -78.27
CA LEU A 941 60.60 -53.37 -78.40
C LEU A 941 61.69 -52.73 -77.50
N GLY A 942 62.46 -53.52 -76.77
CA GLY A 942 63.52 -53.02 -75.87
C GLY A 942 64.81 -52.51 -76.54
N MET A 943 64.94 -52.58 -77.87
CA MET A 943 66.25 -52.46 -78.55
C MET A 943 66.66 -51.06 -79.03
N VAL A 944 65.77 -50.06 -79.02
CA VAL A 944 66.08 -48.73 -79.62
C VAL A 944 66.59 -47.70 -78.59
N GLY A 945 66.06 -47.70 -77.35
CA GLY A 945 66.39 -46.67 -76.35
C GLY A 945 67.84 -46.68 -75.85
N VAL A 946 68.44 -47.87 -75.72
CA VAL A 946 69.78 -48.06 -75.12
C VAL A 946 70.90 -47.49 -76.01
N ALA A 947 70.67 -47.40 -77.33
CA ALA A 947 71.65 -46.90 -78.29
C ALA A 947 71.96 -45.40 -78.14
N LEU A 948 70.95 -44.56 -77.87
CA LEU A 948 71.16 -43.11 -77.70
C LEU A 948 71.79 -42.77 -76.33
N TYR A 949 71.49 -43.54 -75.28
CA TYR A 949 72.02 -43.26 -73.93
C TYR A 949 73.54 -43.43 -73.87
N ARG A 950 74.12 -44.42 -74.57
CA ARG A 950 75.58 -44.61 -74.62
C ARG A 950 76.30 -43.52 -75.45
N ARG A 951 75.68 -42.96 -76.50
CA ARG A 951 76.31 -41.90 -77.32
C ARG A 951 76.41 -40.55 -76.61
N ARG A 952 75.47 -40.20 -75.72
CA ARG A 952 75.54 -38.95 -74.92
C ARG A 952 76.54 -38.99 -73.76
N ARG A 953 77.02 -40.16 -73.32
CA ARG A 953 77.95 -40.27 -72.16
C ARG A 953 79.45 -40.22 -72.53
N GLN A 954 79.79 -40.18 -73.82
CA GLN A 954 81.19 -40.04 -74.30
C GLN A 954 81.55 -38.64 -74.84
N GLN A 955 80.61 -37.68 -74.87
CA GLN A 955 80.85 -36.29 -75.28
C GLN A 955 80.71 -35.27 -74.13
N LYS A 956 80.85 -35.71 -72.87
CA LYS A 956 80.83 -34.84 -71.69
C LYS A 956 81.85 -35.23 -70.61
N ALA A 957 83.00 -35.76 -71.05
CA ALA A 957 84.10 -36.23 -70.20
C ALA A 957 85.49 -36.05 -70.87
N ALA A 958 85.69 -34.91 -71.54
CA ALA A 958 86.98 -34.42 -72.05
C ALA A 958 86.89 -32.89 -72.19
N VAL A 959 88.00 -32.16 -71.97
CA VAL A 959 88.05 -30.70 -71.72
C VAL A 959 87.25 -30.33 -70.47
N ALA A 960 87.79 -30.33 -69.24
CA ALA A 960 89.18 -30.36 -68.76
C ALA A 960 89.99 -29.06 -69.06
N ALA A 961 90.12 -28.24 -68.01
CA ALA A 961 90.48 -26.81 -68.03
C ALA A 961 89.43 -25.89 -68.68
#